data_AF-A0A922ZT26-F1
#
_entry.id   AF-A0A922ZT26-F1
#
_cell.length_a   1.000
_cell.length_b   1.000
_cell.length_c   1.000
_cell.angle_alpha   90.00
_cell.angle_beta   90.00
_cell.angle_gamma   90.00
#
_symmetry.space_group_name_H-M   'P 1'
#
loop_
_entity.id
_entity.type
_entity.pdbx_description
1 polymer ?
#
loop_
_entity_poly.entity_id
_entity_poly.type
_entity_poly.pdbx_seq_one_letter_code
_entity_poly.pdbx_strand_id
1 'polypeptide(L)'
;MYHKRVVSSHSGEDSLLIRHAPEHSLPMRGVLPTSMLVQWEWRSAAQAGVHACASAKHPDRRVLRYNALHGNASKVQGGVMTFRALVERYLGAVAQQYRRGDAREESYYDVLKQLWEELGSQLSSAHATLTVLPRQTEAGNPDMRVWSGQQHVTGYIEAKEPGVTNLDHVEVSEQLKRYRTAFPNVILTNFLEFRLYRYGQSMGEPVTIGSLQALQAGMRVPLQHEDQFRDLVERFFDFQLPRAYTAQTLALALADRTRYLQQQVLAQLVDDEDHERNSELVNLLAEFKQVLMSDLTSDTFADLYAQTITYGLFAARMRVTGTFTRETAIDGIPATIGILRKLFKYISIGDTPERLRVIIDDIADVLAVADTDTVFKGYDKDGRDPVADFYETFLGEYDPAKKKQHGVYYTPQPVVSYIVRSVDQLLRDSFGKPDGLADPSVTVLDPAAGTMTFPATAVRLAAATYKAKYGDGSLDSWIKGHVLRDFYAFELMMAPYAIGHLRMGALLTELGYTMSTDDRFKLYLTNTLDVSTAEQNPIPGLSPLADESHMAEAVKTTQPVLVIMGNPPYSGTSSNKGAWISALIDDYKQVDGKSLGERNSKMLQDDYVKFIRFAQWKIDQAGEGVLGFITNHSYLDNPTFRGMRQSLMASFDQLHVLNLHGSSLKREKSPDGSKDENVFDIRQGVAIVLAVKRNGVSKGIWYGDLWGSRDAKYTTLGNGQMAQTEWQELSPRSDTYFLSPQDVTLAGQYEQWPRVLDLFLEKSTGIKTHRDHFAVALDRAQIVRRLTDMANVGLSDEELRERYDLADNRDWQLPAARQRLRNVGDQWGSFIQPCAYRPFDVRWCCFDEVAMDYPRRDIMQHMLKPNVALCIGRAGQVVGNATPWNVCWCSDSIEDFNLFYRGGNVNLPLYTYDSGGATASGSLLIDAAGSEKATRRSNLSPEAWKIITDFTDVSVLPEQFFAYVYAILCSPAYRERYAEFLKSDFPRIPFTKDRDTFLKLADLGQQLIDLHLMRSPDLDNPISRFCGKGDGAVVKVEYDADRGHVSINPTQYFDGVTPDLWNYQIGGYQVLSKWLKDRKDRFLTSADTIHYSRVVTALAETSVIQREIDGCALFLGNVD
;
A
#
# COMPACT_ATOMS: atom_id res chain seq x y z
N MET A 1 27.20 -21.52 -44.30
CA MET A 1 26.78 -22.43 -45.40
C MET A 1 25.32 -22.07 -45.68
N TYR A 2 24.95 -21.52 -46.84
CA TYR A 2 24.45 -22.24 -48.03
C TYR A 2 23.31 -23.22 -47.69
N HIS A 3 22.10 -23.16 -48.29
CA HIS A 3 21.62 -22.57 -49.57
C HIS A 3 20.68 -21.33 -49.34
N LYS A 4 20.33 -20.41 -50.26
CA LYS A 4 19.86 -20.42 -51.69
C LYS A 4 18.50 -21.13 -51.88
N ARG A 5 17.51 -20.67 -52.68
CA ARG A 5 17.32 -19.59 -53.70
C ARG A 5 15.77 -19.35 -53.80
N VAL A 6 15.16 -18.27 -54.36
CA VAL A 6 15.03 -17.79 -55.77
C VAL A 6 14.34 -16.39 -55.72
N VAL A 7 14.91 -15.30 -56.29
CA VAL A 7 14.43 -14.49 -57.48
C VAL A 7 12.91 -14.17 -57.49
N SER A 8 12.43 -12.92 -57.56
CA SER A 8 12.59 -11.87 -58.61
C SER A 8 12.08 -10.48 -58.07
N SER A 9 12.08 -9.32 -58.74
CA SER A 9 12.72 -8.73 -59.96
C SER A 9 12.45 -7.20 -60.02
N HIS A 10 13.11 -6.47 -60.95
CA HIS A 10 12.95 -5.04 -61.33
C HIS A 10 13.33 -3.97 -60.28
N SER A 11 14.03 -2.85 -60.51
CA SER A 11 14.85 -2.23 -61.60
C SER A 11 14.38 -0.80 -61.90
N GLY A 12 15.27 0.20 -61.74
CA GLY A 12 14.99 1.60 -62.04
C GLY A 12 16.10 2.51 -61.52
N GLU A 13 17.17 2.66 -62.31
CA GLU A 13 18.17 3.72 -62.11
C GLU A 13 17.71 4.97 -62.86
N ASP A 14 17.96 6.16 -62.29
CA ASP A 14 18.44 7.28 -63.11
C ASP A 14 19.16 8.33 -62.24
N SER A 15 19.94 9.22 -62.88
CA SER A 15 20.89 10.12 -62.19
C SER A 15 20.82 11.57 -62.67
N LEU A 16 21.14 12.54 -61.79
CA LEU A 16 21.78 13.83 -62.14
C LEU A 16 22.17 14.65 -60.89
N LEU A 17 22.96 15.72 -61.07
CA LEU A 17 23.64 16.48 -60.02
C LEU A 17 23.03 17.88 -59.75
N ILE A 18 23.21 18.44 -58.54
CA ILE A 18 24.03 19.67 -58.26
C ILE A 18 23.89 20.15 -56.78
N ARG A 19 25.05 20.49 -56.17
CA ARG A 19 25.37 21.40 -55.02
C ARG A 19 24.21 21.91 -54.13
N HIS A 20 24.30 21.87 -52.79
CA HIS A 20 25.32 22.52 -51.95
C HIS A 20 25.60 21.77 -50.61
N ALA A 21 26.54 22.29 -49.80
CA ALA A 21 27.05 21.74 -48.53
C ALA A 21 27.18 22.89 -47.48
N PRO A 22 27.65 22.68 -46.21
CA PRO A 22 28.12 21.46 -45.53
C PRO A 22 27.56 21.22 -44.10
N GLU A 23 27.95 20.14 -43.40
CA GLU A 23 28.74 20.22 -42.15
C GLU A 23 29.11 18.87 -41.48
N HIS A 24 30.14 18.95 -40.63
CA HIS A 24 30.63 18.06 -39.57
C HIS A 24 30.43 16.52 -39.59
N SER A 25 31.57 15.81 -39.56
CA SER A 25 31.69 14.42 -39.10
C SER A 25 32.81 14.28 -38.05
N LEU A 26 32.51 13.65 -36.91
CA LEU A 26 33.51 13.07 -35.99
C LEU A 26 34.10 11.78 -36.59
N PRO A 27 35.25 11.29 -36.08
CA PRO A 27 35.20 9.97 -35.46
C PRO A 27 36.05 9.80 -34.18
N MET A 28 35.67 8.82 -33.36
CA MET A 28 36.42 8.37 -32.18
C MET A 28 37.61 7.46 -32.54
N ARG A 29 38.65 7.45 -31.67
CA ARG A 29 39.25 6.26 -30.99
C ARG A 29 40.60 6.61 -30.36
N GLY A 30 40.93 6.06 -29.18
CA GLY A 30 42.30 6.17 -28.60
C GLY A 30 42.40 5.86 -27.11
N VAL A 31 42.77 4.62 -26.79
CA VAL A 31 42.92 4.04 -25.44
C VAL A 31 44.08 4.68 -24.62
N LEU A 32 43.94 4.66 -23.28
CA LEU A 32 44.97 4.77 -22.20
C LEU A 32 46.39 4.27 -22.57
N PRO A 33 47.51 4.82 -22.00
CA PRO A 33 47.78 4.71 -20.55
C PRO A 33 48.65 5.79 -19.81
N THR A 34 48.48 5.77 -18.48
CA THR A 34 49.37 6.05 -17.31
C THR A 34 50.62 6.98 -17.35
N SER A 35 50.77 7.76 -16.25
CA SER A 35 52.00 8.19 -15.51
C SER A 35 52.62 9.60 -15.67
N MET A 36 52.29 10.48 -14.70
CA MET A 36 53.18 11.28 -13.80
C MET A 36 54.22 12.35 -14.27
N LEU A 37 54.36 13.38 -13.40
CA LEU A 37 55.49 14.30 -13.13
C LEU A 37 55.64 15.68 -13.84
N VAL A 38 54.99 16.71 -13.26
CA VAL A 38 55.59 17.91 -12.59
C VAL A 38 56.48 18.91 -13.38
N GLN A 39 55.96 20.13 -13.63
CA GLN A 39 56.46 21.49 -13.23
C GLN A 39 55.49 22.58 -13.79
N TRP A 40 54.94 23.53 -13.01
CA TRP A 40 55.50 24.79 -12.45
C TRP A 40 55.78 25.94 -13.47
N GLU A 41 54.84 26.89 -13.60
CA GLU A 41 54.94 28.29 -13.10
C GLU A 41 53.69 29.11 -13.49
N TRP A 42 53.35 30.12 -12.68
CA TRP A 42 52.53 31.28 -13.07
C TRP A 42 53.18 32.53 -12.47
N ARG A 43 53.22 33.64 -13.21
CA ARG A 43 53.73 34.93 -12.72
C ARG A 43 52.67 36.02 -12.77
N SER A 44 52.76 36.94 -11.82
CA SER A 44 51.83 38.05 -11.60
C SER A 44 52.50 39.42 -11.78
N ALA A 45 51.68 40.43 -12.08
CA ALA A 45 52.00 41.86 -12.13
C ALA A 45 50.69 42.63 -11.84
N ALA A 46 50.59 43.50 -10.84
CA ALA A 46 51.00 44.92 -10.80
C ALA A 46 49.82 45.88 -11.16
N GLN A 47 49.63 47.09 -10.60
CA GLN A 47 50.36 47.82 -9.54
C GLN A 47 49.54 49.04 -8.98
N ALA A 48 50.01 49.63 -7.86
CA ALA A 48 49.62 50.92 -7.23
C ALA A 48 48.18 51.01 -6.62
N GLY A 49 47.89 51.74 -5.53
CA GLY A 49 48.67 52.60 -4.59
C GLY A 49 47.71 53.22 -3.52
N VAL A 50 48.04 54.16 -2.62
CA VAL A 50 49.32 54.79 -2.18
C VAL A 50 49.09 55.60 -0.86
N HIS A 51 50.16 56.19 -0.26
CA HIS A 51 50.18 57.16 0.87
C HIS A 51 49.94 56.70 2.34
N ALA A 52 50.54 57.47 3.28
CA ALA A 52 50.49 57.28 4.75
C ALA A 52 50.88 58.59 5.50
N CYS A 53 50.36 58.79 6.73
CA CYS A 53 50.79 59.79 7.73
C CYS A 53 50.00 59.58 9.06
N ALA A 54 50.35 60.09 10.26
CA ALA A 54 51.57 59.99 11.08
C ALA A 54 51.36 60.78 12.41
N SER A 55 51.41 60.14 13.59
CA SER A 55 51.54 60.74 14.96
C SER A 55 51.31 59.66 16.05
N ALA A 56 51.79 59.72 17.31
CA ALA A 56 52.83 60.53 17.97
C ALA A 56 53.50 59.73 19.14
N LYS A 57 54.41 60.35 19.91
CA LYS A 57 55.48 59.71 20.74
C LYS A 57 55.16 59.49 22.24
N HIS A 58 56.06 58.73 22.89
CA HIS A 58 56.50 58.81 24.32
C HIS A 58 55.60 58.15 25.41
N PRO A 59 56.10 57.87 26.64
CA PRO A 59 57.21 56.93 26.89
C PRO A 59 57.09 56.06 28.18
N ASP A 60 58.06 55.14 28.31
CA ASP A 60 58.66 54.63 29.56
C ASP A 60 57.88 53.72 30.54
N ARG A 61 58.66 52.93 31.32
CA ARG A 61 58.18 51.92 32.29
C ARG A 61 58.66 52.25 33.71
N ARG A 62 57.78 52.11 34.70
CA ARG A 62 58.09 51.63 36.07
C ARG A 62 56.81 51.06 36.69
N VAL A 63 56.67 49.73 36.81
CA VAL A 63 57.21 48.86 37.89
C VAL A 63 56.49 49.07 39.22
N LEU A 64 55.61 48.12 39.53
CA LEU A 64 55.47 47.51 40.85
C LEU A 64 55.83 46.01 40.73
N ARG A 65 56.18 45.36 41.84
CA ARG A 65 56.92 44.08 41.85
C ARG A 65 56.13 42.92 42.47
N TYR A 66 56.42 41.71 41.96
CA TYR A 66 56.35 40.42 42.67
C TYR A 66 54.93 39.92 43.02
N ASN A 67 54.72 38.63 43.32
CA ASN A 67 55.69 37.54 43.53
C ASN A 67 55.33 36.27 42.72
N ALA A 68 56.27 35.35 42.55
CA ALA A 68 56.07 34.11 41.80
C ALA A 68 55.64 32.95 42.71
N LEU A 69 54.56 32.26 42.34
CA LEU A 69 54.24 30.87 42.72
C LEU A 69 53.20 30.32 41.73
N HIS A 70 53.35 29.05 41.36
CA HIS A 70 52.52 28.28 40.42
C HIS A 70 52.65 28.73 38.95
N GLY A 71 53.20 27.83 38.13
CA GLY A 71 53.72 28.17 36.79
C GLY A 71 52.69 28.08 35.67
N ASN A 72 52.81 29.00 34.72
CA ASN A 72 52.09 28.97 33.45
C ASN A 72 53.11 28.96 32.30
N ALA A 73 52.84 28.20 31.23
CA ALA A 73 53.74 28.08 30.09
C ALA A 73 53.03 28.58 28.83
N SER A 74 53.52 29.68 28.26
CA SER A 74 52.95 30.28 27.06
C SER A 74 53.98 30.43 25.94
N LYS A 75 53.53 30.18 24.70
CA LYS A 75 54.15 30.70 23.49
C LYS A 75 53.05 31.34 22.64
N VAL A 76 52.98 32.67 22.72
CA VAL A 76 52.20 33.50 21.80
C VAL A 76 53.17 34.09 20.80
N GLN A 77 52.85 34.00 19.51
CA GLN A 77 53.64 34.64 18.45
C GLN A 77 52.66 35.17 17.41
N GLY A 78 52.40 36.49 17.43
CA GLY A 78 51.45 37.13 16.52
C GLY A 78 50.00 37.30 17.02
N GLY A 79 49.78 37.44 18.33
CA GLY A 79 48.49 37.85 18.90
C GLY A 79 47.38 36.79 18.95
N VAL A 80 47.42 35.80 18.05
CA VAL A 80 46.51 34.65 18.03
C VAL A 80 47.11 33.49 18.83
N MET A 81 46.29 32.78 19.60
CA MET A 81 46.68 31.55 20.30
C MET A 81 46.82 30.40 19.29
N THR A 82 47.90 29.61 19.37
CA THR A 82 48.02 28.39 18.54
C THR A 82 46.93 27.38 18.90
N PHE A 83 46.43 26.59 17.94
CA PHE A 83 45.49 25.47 18.14
C PHE A 83 45.77 24.68 19.43
N ARG A 84 47.02 24.22 19.61
CA ARG A 84 47.48 23.51 20.82
C ARG A 84 47.19 24.26 22.13
N ALA A 85 47.45 25.57 22.15
CA ALA A 85 47.22 26.41 23.33
C ALA A 85 45.72 26.67 23.58
N LEU A 86 44.87 26.63 22.55
CA LEU A 86 43.42 26.63 22.71
C LEU A 86 42.95 25.33 23.38
N VAL A 87 43.36 24.16 22.86
CA VAL A 87 42.92 22.86 23.40
C VAL A 87 43.53 22.57 24.78
N GLU A 88 44.81 22.93 25.04
CA GLU A 88 45.39 22.82 26.39
C GLU A 88 44.71 23.75 27.41
N ARG A 89 44.21 24.93 26.99
CA ARG A 89 43.37 25.80 27.83
C ARG A 89 42.00 25.19 28.10
N TYR A 90 41.36 24.65 27.07
CA TYR A 90 40.06 23.97 27.16
C TYR A 90 40.11 22.80 28.15
N LEU A 91 41.09 21.90 28.01
CA LEU A 91 41.28 20.77 28.95
C LEU A 91 41.54 21.26 30.39
N GLY A 92 42.25 22.39 30.55
CA GLY A 92 42.42 23.05 31.84
C GLY A 92 41.11 23.56 32.45
N ALA A 93 40.20 24.10 31.63
CA ALA A 93 38.89 24.59 32.04
C ALA A 93 37.90 23.44 32.34
N VAL A 94 37.86 22.38 31.53
CA VAL A 94 37.11 21.14 31.82
C VAL A 94 37.57 20.56 33.17
N ALA A 95 38.88 20.48 33.41
CA ALA A 95 39.43 20.05 34.69
C ALA A 95 39.16 21.04 35.85
N GLN A 96 38.90 22.31 35.58
CA GLN A 96 38.47 23.26 36.61
C GLN A 96 37.01 23.06 37.00
N GLN A 97 36.11 22.84 36.03
CA GLN A 97 34.70 22.55 36.30
C GLN A 97 34.52 21.21 37.03
N TYR A 98 35.17 20.13 36.54
CA TYR A 98 35.06 18.79 37.11
C TYR A 98 35.46 18.74 38.60
N ARG A 99 36.49 19.50 39.00
CA ARG A 99 36.96 19.57 40.40
C ARG A 99 36.02 20.34 41.34
N ARG A 100 34.95 20.98 40.85
CA ARG A 100 33.94 21.62 41.74
C ARG A 100 33.02 20.58 42.39
N GLY A 101 32.79 19.43 41.74
CA GLY A 101 32.02 18.31 42.27
C GLY A 101 30.50 18.45 42.21
N ASP A 102 29.99 19.63 41.84
CA ASP A 102 28.57 19.97 41.61
C ASP A 102 28.24 20.17 40.11
N ALA A 103 29.26 20.14 39.24
CA ALA A 103 29.17 20.46 37.82
C ALA A 103 28.48 19.34 37.00
N ARG A 104 27.19 19.57 36.69
CA ARG A 104 26.41 18.82 35.68
C ARG A 104 26.92 19.06 34.26
N GLU A 105 26.49 18.23 33.33
CA GLU A 105 26.75 18.34 31.89
C GLU A 105 26.69 19.76 31.30
N GLU A 106 25.63 20.52 31.62
CA GLU A 106 25.42 21.87 31.08
C GLU A 106 26.52 22.85 31.54
N SER A 107 27.19 22.56 32.67
CA SER A 107 28.29 23.37 33.23
C SER A 107 29.55 23.38 32.36
N TYR A 108 29.66 22.44 31.42
CA TYR A 108 30.79 22.33 30.49
C TYR A 108 30.46 22.99 29.11
N TYR A 109 29.22 23.43 28.89
CA TYR A 109 28.77 23.90 27.59
C TYR A 109 29.45 25.20 27.15
N ASP A 110 29.60 26.18 28.05
CA ASP A 110 30.35 27.42 27.76
C ASP A 110 31.83 27.15 27.44
N VAL A 111 32.40 26.10 28.04
CA VAL A 111 33.81 25.72 27.83
C VAL A 111 33.99 25.10 26.44
N LEU A 112 33.05 24.27 25.99
CA LEU A 112 33.02 23.73 24.63
C LEU A 112 32.68 24.78 23.58
N LYS A 113 31.72 25.68 23.87
CA LYS A 113 31.38 26.85 23.06
C LYS A 113 32.60 27.70 22.76
N GLN A 114 33.33 28.13 23.79
CA GLN A 114 34.52 28.95 23.61
C GLN A 114 35.55 28.26 22.70
N LEU A 115 35.80 26.97 22.89
CA LEU A 115 36.74 26.23 22.03
C LEU A 115 36.25 26.20 20.57
N TRP A 116 34.97 25.91 20.32
CA TRP A 116 34.45 25.79 18.96
C TRP A 116 34.42 27.12 18.19
N GLU A 117 34.07 28.23 18.86
CA GLU A 117 34.05 29.56 18.24
C GLU A 117 35.48 30.07 17.94
N GLU A 118 36.44 29.77 18.82
CA GLU A 118 37.86 30.11 18.63
C GLU A 118 38.54 29.23 17.58
N LEU A 119 38.25 27.92 17.53
CA LEU A 119 38.77 27.01 16.49
C LEU A 119 38.15 27.30 15.12
N GLY A 120 36.83 27.49 15.04
CA GLY A 120 36.15 27.82 13.80
C GLY A 120 36.64 29.15 13.21
N SER A 121 36.94 30.14 14.05
CA SER A 121 37.56 31.41 13.63
C SER A 121 39.05 31.31 13.22
N GLN A 122 39.69 30.14 13.39
CA GLN A 122 41.02 29.85 12.84
C GLN A 122 41.00 28.98 11.58
N LEU A 123 39.97 28.14 11.43
CA LEU A 123 39.94 27.06 10.44
C LEU A 123 38.89 27.29 9.33
N SER A 124 37.88 28.12 9.55
CA SER A 124 36.87 28.48 8.56
C SER A 124 37.10 29.90 8.01
N SER A 125 36.64 30.15 6.78
CA SER A 125 36.72 31.46 6.12
C SER A 125 35.67 32.48 6.61
N ALA A 126 34.78 32.07 7.51
CA ALA A 126 33.78 32.92 8.16
C ALA A 126 33.76 32.64 9.67
N HIS A 127 33.30 33.60 10.47
CA HIS A 127 33.18 33.42 11.92
C HIS A 127 32.20 32.30 12.25
N ALA A 128 32.67 31.33 13.04
CA ALA A 128 31.83 30.29 13.61
C ALA A 128 31.12 30.81 14.87
N THR A 129 29.85 30.45 15.03
CA THR A 129 29.05 30.73 16.25
C THR A 129 28.41 29.44 16.73
N LEU A 130 28.47 29.16 18.03
CA LEU A 130 27.83 27.98 18.64
C LEU A 130 26.65 28.40 19.53
N THR A 131 25.48 27.85 19.22
CA THR A 131 24.25 28.02 20.00
C THR A 131 24.02 26.78 20.85
N VAL A 132 23.99 26.94 22.17
CA VAL A 132 23.46 25.92 23.10
C VAL A 132 21.94 25.88 22.94
N LEU A 133 21.36 24.68 22.80
CA LEU A 133 19.92 24.49 22.62
C LEU A 133 19.25 24.08 23.95
N PRO A 134 17.97 24.46 24.20
CA PRO A 134 17.30 24.13 25.46
C PRO A 134 17.02 22.63 25.61
N ARG A 135 17.49 22.02 26.71
CA ARG A 135 17.10 20.66 27.12
C ARG A 135 15.69 20.66 27.72
N GLN A 136 14.81 19.80 27.21
CA GLN A 136 13.47 19.59 27.77
C GLN A 136 12.98 18.12 27.79
N THR A 137 13.33 17.26 26.81
CA THR A 137 12.89 15.84 26.77
C THR A 137 13.91 14.93 26.06
N GLU A 138 13.78 13.59 26.20
CA GLU A 138 14.51 12.60 25.37
C GLU A 138 14.13 12.67 23.86
N ALA A 139 13.06 13.39 23.53
CA ALA A 139 12.69 13.77 22.17
C ALA A 139 13.18 15.18 21.81
N GLY A 140 14.16 15.73 22.54
CA GLY A 140 14.75 17.05 22.28
C GLY A 140 15.69 17.10 21.07
N ASN A 141 16.27 18.28 20.85
CA ASN A 141 17.33 18.51 19.87
C ASN A 141 18.71 18.12 20.40
N PRO A 142 19.73 17.97 19.52
CA PRO A 142 21.12 17.89 19.94
C PRO A 142 21.47 19.07 20.86
N ASP A 143 22.34 18.84 21.84
CA ASP A 143 22.69 19.86 22.84
C ASP A 143 23.17 21.20 22.24
N MET A 144 23.80 21.18 21.06
CA MET A 144 24.36 22.39 20.42
C MET A 144 24.20 22.39 18.89
N ARG A 145 24.03 23.60 18.32
CA ARG A 145 24.04 23.89 16.88
C ARG A 145 25.19 24.84 16.54
N VAL A 146 25.97 24.53 15.51
CA VAL A 146 27.11 25.33 15.05
C VAL A 146 26.80 25.98 13.71
N TRP A 147 27.05 27.28 13.61
CA TRP A 147 26.85 28.11 12.43
C TRP A 147 28.19 28.55 11.82
N SER A 148 28.19 28.78 10.50
CA SER A 148 29.24 29.54 9.81
C SER A 148 28.63 30.81 9.21
N GLY A 149 29.13 31.98 9.63
CA GLY A 149 28.50 33.26 9.33
C GLY A 149 27.15 33.43 10.03
N GLN A 150 26.21 34.11 9.37
CA GLN A 150 24.88 34.42 9.92
C GLN A 150 23.74 33.50 9.44
N GLN A 151 23.97 32.66 8.43
CA GLN A 151 22.87 32.02 7.66
C GLN A 151 23.22 30.60 7.14
N HIS A 152 24.14 29.87 7.77
CA HIS A 152 24.39 28.47 7.40
C HIS A 152 24.72 27.59 8.60
N VAL A 153 23.98 26.49 8.76
CA VAL A 153 24.28 25.47 9.78
C VAL A 153 25.43 24.58 9.31
N THR A 154 26.56 24.63 10.02
CA THR A 154 27.73 23.77 9.76
C THR A 154 27.50 22.35 10.27
N GLY A 155 26.80 22.20 11.41
CA GLY A 155 26.53 20.91 12.01
C GLY A 155 26.09 21.02 13.47
N TYR A 156 25.93 19.86 14.10
CA TYR A 156 25.38 19.71 15.44
C TYR A 156 26.35 18.99 16.37
N ILE A 157 26.24 19.22 17.68
CA ILE A 157 27.00 18.51 18.71
C ILE A 157 26.03 17.98 19.76
N GLU A 158 26.14 16.68 20.04
CA GLU A 158 25.57 16.04 21.22
C GLU A 158 26.68 15.86 22.26
N ALA A 159 26.45 16.36 23.47
CA ALA A 159 27.39 16.23 24.60
C ALA A 159 26.98 15.06 25.49
N LYS A 160 27.88 14.62 26.39
CA LYS A 160 27.62 13.78 27.57
C LYS A 160 28.62 14.17 28.66
N GLU A 161 28.31 13.90 29.93
CA GLU A 161 29.21 14.31 31.04
C GLU A 161 30.62 13.70 30.90
N PRO A 162 31.70 14.40 31.32
CA PRO A 162 33.07 13.86 31.23
C PRO A 162 33.31 12.55 31.97
N GLY A 163 32.42 12.16 32.89
CA GLY A 163 32.46 10.85 33.56
C GLY A 163 31.95 9.68 32.71
N VAL A 164 31.26 9.92 31.59
CA VAL A 164 30.69 8.88 30.71
C VAL A 164 31.81 8.21 29.93
N THR A 165 32.19 7.01 30.38
CA THR A 165 33.33 6.21 29.87
C THR A 165 33.05 5.42 28.60
N ASN A 166 31.77 5.16 28.29
CA ASN A 166 31.38 4.32 27.16
C ASN A 166 30.43 5.11 26.25
N LEU A 167 31.01 5.75 25.23
CA LEU A 167 30.26 6.44 24.17
C LEU A 167 29.68 5.45 23.15
N ASP A 168 30.09 4.18 23.12
CA ASP A 168 29.52 3.16 22.22
C ASP A 168 28.05 2.87 22.55
N HIS A 169 27.70 2.82 23.84
CA HIS A 169 26.31 2.71 24.30
C HIS A 169 25.46 3.92 23.93
N VAL A 170 26.05 5.13 23.96
CA VAL A 170 25.39 6.36 23.51
C VAL A 170 25.26 6.37 21.99
N GLU A 171 26.25 5.82 21.27
CA GLU A 171 26.28 5.74 19.81
C GLU A 171 25.13 4.88 19.26
N VAL A 172 24.80 3.78 19.93
CA VAL A 172 23.68 2.89 19.54
C VAL A 172 22.32 3.31 20.13
N SER A 173 22.23 4.43 20.84
CA SER A 173 20.98 4.93 21.40
C SER A 173 20.00 5.41 20.31
N GLU A 174 18.69 5.28 20.56
CA GLU A 174 17.66 5.81 19.65
C GLU A 174 17.68 7.34 19.57
N GLN A 175 18.26 8.04 20.55
CA GLN A 175 18.51 9.48 20.47
C GLN A 175 19.57 9.80 19.41
N LEU A 176 20.78 9.24 19.52
CA LEU A 176 21.85 9.57 18.58
C LEU A 176 21.59 8.99 17.18
N LYS A 177 20.95 7.82 17.06
CA LYS A 177 20.47 7.30 15.76
C LYS A 177 19.60 8.33 15.04
N ARG A 178 18.60 8.92 15.72
CA ARG A 178 17.74 9.96 15.12
C ARG A 178 18.54 11.18 14.68
N TYR A 179 19.46 11.67 15.50
CA TYR A 179 20.30 12.83 15.13
C TYR A 179 21.22 12.53 13.94
N ARG A 180 21.85 11.36 13.91
CA ARG A 180 22.69 10.86 12.81
C ARG A 180 21.94 10.67 11.49
N THR A 181 20.63 10.43 11.54
CA THR A 181 19.75 10.31 10.36
C THR A 181 19.23 11.66 9.89
N ALA A 182 18.72 12.52 10.80
CA ALA A 182 18.15 13.81 10.43
C ALA A 182 19.20 14.84 9.99
N PHE A 183 20.33 14.91 10.70
CA PHE A 183 21.34 15.94 10.52
C PHE A 183 22.60 15.39 9.80
N PRO A 184 23.15 16.12 8.81
CA PRO A 184 24.12 15.56 7.86
C PRO A 184 25.57 15.63 8.36
N ASN A 185 25.84 16.35 9.45
CA ASN A 185 27.16 16.56 10.04
C ASN A 185 26.99 16.71 11.57
N VAL A 186 27.37 15.68 12.33
CA VAL A 186 27.07 15.56 13.78
C VAL A 186 28.31 15.11 14.54
N ILE A 187 28.58 15.73 15.69
CA ILE A 187 29.60 15.29 16.64
C ILE A 187 28.93 14.67 17.88
N LEU A 188 29.47 13.56 18.38
CA LEU A 188 29.26 13.07 19.74
C LEU A 188 30.51 13.35 20.57
N THR A 189 30.35 13.84 21.80
CA THR A 189 31.49 14.06 22.71
C THR A 189 31.16 13.87 24.19
N ASN A 190 32.16 13.49 24.99
CA ASN A 190 32.15 13.61 26.45
C ASN A 190 33.15 14.67 26.96
N PHE A 191 33.44 15.71 26.17
CA PHE A 191 34.45 16.74 26.40
C PHE A 191 35.92 16.24 26.46
N LEU A 192 36.16 14.94 26.37
CA LEU A 192 37.50 14.32 26.31
C LEU A 192 37.70 13.47 25.05
N GLU A 193 36.65 12.83 24.55
CA GLU A 193 36.59 12.07 23.29
C GLU A 193 35.61 12.74 22.33
N PHE A 194 35.94 12.69 21.03
CA PHE A 194 35.12 13.25 19.95
C PHE A 194 34.96 12.24 18.82
N ARG A 195 33.72 12.04 18.36
CA ARG A 195 33.36 11.22 17.19
C ARG A 195 32.61 12.08 16.20
N LEU A 196 33.00 12.06 14.92
CA LEU A 196 32.37 12.82 13.85
C LEU A 196 31.60 11.88 12.91
N TYR A 197 30.34 12.20 12.64
CA TYR A 197 29.50 11.51 11.67
C TYR A 197 29.09 12.45 10.54
N ARG A 198 29.13 11.98 9.30
CA ARG A 198 28.49 12.64 8.14
C ARG A 198 27.51 11.67 7.49
N TYR A 199 26.28 12.12 7.21
CA TYR A 199 25.18 11.30 6.66
C TYR A 199 25.03 9.94 7.36
N GLY A 200 25.04 9.96 8.70
CA GLY A 200 24.97 8.78 9.56
C GLY A 200 26.25 7.92 9.66
N GLN A 201 27.22 8.05 8.74
CA GLN A 201 28.45 7.26 8.71
C GLN A 201 29.56 7.91 9.57
N SER A 202 30.39 7.11 10.24
CA SER A 202 31.55 7.65 10.98
C SER A 202 32.64 8.13 10.02
N MET A 203 33.24 9.28 10.33
CA MET A 203 34.30 9.91 9.55
C MET A 203 35.72 9.62 10.06
N GLY A 204 35.86 8.65 10.97
CA GLY A 204 37.14 8.17 11.50
C GLY A 204 36.98 7.26 12.72
N GLU A 205 38.11 6.95 13.36
CA GLU A 205 38.14 6.39 14.71
C GLU A 205 37.83 7.47 15.77
N PRO A 206 37.34 7.11 16.97
CA PRO A 206 37.14 8.06 18.06
C PRO A 206 38.44 8.77 18.48
N VAL A 207 38.39 10.09 18.68
CA VAL A 207 39.56 10.91 19.00
C VAL A 207 39.53 11.37 20.45
N THR A 208 40.29 10.70 21.32
CA THR A 208 40.48 11.09 22.73
C THR A 208 41.58 12.16 22.86
N ILE A 209 41.22 13.38 23.23
CA ILE A 209 42.15 14.50 23.42
C ILE A 209 42.65 14.68 24.86
N GLY A 210 42.04 14.02 25.84
CA GLY A 210 42.43 14.14 27.24
C GLY A 210 42.10 12.91 28.09
N SER A 211 42.97 12.59 29.04
CA SER A 211 42.82 11.41 29.90
C SER A 211 41.81 11.64 31.03
N LEU A 212 40.73 10.84 31.05
CA LEU A 212 39.79 10.79 32.16
C LEU A 212 40.45 10.37 33.49
N GLN A 213 41.46 9.51 33.45
CA GLN A 213 42.20 9.11 34.66
C GLN A 213 42.95 10.30 35.28
N ALA A 214 43.51 11.20 34.44
CA ALA A 214 44.11 12.44 34.91
C ALA A 214 43.07 13.43 35.44
N LEU A 215 41.88 13.48 34.83
CA LEU A 215 40.75 14.31 35.26
C LEU A 215 40.21 13.87 36.64
N GLN A 216 39.95 12.57 36.82
CA GLN A 216 39.50 11.95 38.07
C GLN A 216 40.53 12.10 39.21
N ALA A 217 41.82 11.97 38.90
CA ALA A 217 42.91 12.21 39.85
C ALA A 217 43.16 13.71 40.16
N GLY A 218 42.36 14.62 39.59
CA GLY A 218 42.49 16.07 39.79
C GLY A 218 43.77 16.69 39.20
N MET A 219 44.52 15.94 38.40
CA MET A 219 45.81 16.32 37.84
C MET A 219 45.66 17.30 36.66
N ARG A 220 46.78 17.78 36.10
CA ARG A 220 46.75 18.44 34.78
C ARG A 220 46.46 17.37 33.72
N VAL A 221 45.33 17.49 33.04
CA VAL A 221 45.02 16.69 31.85
C VAL A 221 45.97 17.14 30.71
N PRO A 222 46.83 16.27 30.17
CA PRO A 222 47.65 16.59 29.02
C PRO A 222 46.84 16.47 27.72
N LEU A 223 47.16 17.27 26.72
CA LEU A 223 46.65 17.07 25.36
C LEU A 223 47.21 15.77 24.77
N GLN A 224 46.32 14.95 24.23
CA GLN A 224 46.60 13.74 23.47
C GLN A 224 46.05 13.93 22.04
N HIS A 225 46.57 13.15 21.08
CA HIS A 225 46.03 13.05 19.71
C HIS A 225 45.76 14.40 18.99
N GLU A 226 46.70 15.36 19.13
CA GLU A 226 46.55 16.74 18.58
C GLU A 226 46.26 16.74 17.07
N ASP A 227 46.97 15.93 16.28
CA ASP A 227 46.83 15.90 14.82
C ASP A 227 45.53 15.23 14.37
N GLN A 228 45.08 14.17 15.06
CA GLN A 228 43.78 13.55 14.80
C GLN A 228 42.62 14.48 15.13
N PHE A 229 42.74 15.25 16.22
CA PHE A 229 41.70 16.21 16.61
C PHE A 229 41.65 17.42 15.68
N ARG A 230 42.81 17.88 15.20
CA ARG A 230 42.91 18.89 14.14
C ARG A 230 42.15 18.44 12.88
N ASP A 231 42.46 17.25 12.37
CA ASP A 231 41.82 16.65 11.20
C ASP A 231 40.30 16.47 11.40
N LEU A 232 39.85 16.03 12.58
CA LEU A 232 38.42 15.94 12.92
C LEU A 232 37.72 17.31 12.88
N VAL A 233 38.31 18.35 13.47
CA VAL A 233 37.71 19.70 13.53
C VAL A 233 37.77 20.40 12.17
N GLU A 234 38.86 20.23 11.41
CA GLU A 234 38.97 20.71 10.02
C GLU A 234 37.90 20.06 9.13
N ARG A 235 37.70 18.73 9.23
CA ARG A 235 36.57 18.03 8.56
C ARG A 235 35.21 18.52 9.03
N PHE A 236 35.02 18.90 10.29
CA PHE A 236 33.73 19.43 10.74
C PHE A 236 33.41 20.78 10.09
N PHE A 237 34.38 21.71 10.02
CA PHE A 237 34.19 23.05 9.45
C PHE A 237 34.28 23.13 7.91
N ASP A 238 34.86 22.12 7.25
CA ASP A 238 34.85 21.95 5.78
C ASP A 238 33.50 21.42 5.23
N PHE A 239 32.57 21.01 6.11
CA PHE A 239 31.26 20.54 5.66
C PHE A 239 30.44 21.64 4.96
N GLN A 240 29.85 21.30 3.82
CA GLN A 240 28.86 22.11 3.10
C GLN A 240 27.72 21.21 2.60
N LEU A 241 26.51 21.76 2.55
CA LEU A 241 25.38 21.07 1.92
C LEU A 241 25.60 20.92 0.39
N PRO A 242 25.20 19.77 -0.22
CA PRO A 242 25.35 19.56 -1.65
C PRO A 242 24.53 20.58 -2.47
N ARG A 243 25.20 21.34 -3.36
CA ARG A 243 24.51 22.29 -4.26
C ARG A 243 23.72 21.64 -5.39
N ALA A 244 24.07 20.39 -5.73
CA ALA A 244 23.40 19.61 -6.76
C ALA A 244 22.65 18.45 -6.11
N TYR A 245 21.33 18.59 -5.98
CA TYR A 245 20.42 17.49 -5.67
C TYR A 245 19.77 16.99 -6.96
N THR A 246 19.49 15.69 -7.04
CA THR A 246 18.39 15.15 -7.86
C THR A 246 17.09 15.17 -7.07
N ALA A 247 15.94 15.07 -7.75
CA ALA A 247 14.62 14.98 -7.09
C ALA A 247 14.59 13.89 -6.01
N GLN A 248 15.13 12.70 -6.31
CA GLN A 248 15.22 11.59 -5.36
C GLN A 248 16.09 11.92 -4.13
N THR A 249 17.27 12.50 -4.33
CA THR A 249 18.16 12.85 -3.19
C THR A 249 17.61 13.99 -2.35
N LEU A 250 16.88 14.94 -2.94
CA LEU A 250 16.19 16.00 -2.19
C LEU A 250 15.00 15.41 -1.42
N ALA A 251 14.23 14.50 -2.03
CA ALA A 251 13.10 13.83 -1.38
C ALA A 251 13.55 13.04 -0.14
N LEU A 252 14.64 12.26 -0.26
CA LEU A 252 15.31 11.59 0.87
C LEU A 252 15.74 12.58 1.95
N ALA A 253 16.50 13.61 1.58
CA ALA A 253 17.04 14.59 2.53
C ALA A 253 15.96 15.35 3.30
N LEU A 254 14.80 15.62 2.68
CA LEU A 254 13.64 16.20 3.35
C LEU A 254 12.88 15.17 4.19
N ALA A 255 12.69 13.93 3.72
CA ALA A 255 11.90 12.91 4.41
C ALA A 255 12.42 12.61 5.83
N ASP A 256 13.74 12.49 6.00
CA ASP A 256 14.35 12.29 7.33
C ASP A 256 14.13 13.50 8.26
N ARG A 257 14.19 14.73 7.71
CA ARG A 257 13.93 15.97 8.45
C ARG A 257 12.47 16.11 8.85
N THR A 258 11.54 15.75 7.97
CA THR A 258 10.11 15.79 8.27
C THR A 258 9.75 14.76 9.34
N ARG A 259 10.32 13.54 9.29
CA ARG A 259 10.10 12.53 10.35
C ARG A 259 10.62 13.02 11.70
N TYR A 260 11.70 13.79 11.69
CA TYR A 260 12.21 14.44 12.90
C TYR A 260 11.31 15.61 13.36
N LEU A 261 10.81 16.44 12.44
CA LEU A 261 9.85 17.51 12.74
C LEU A 261 8.53 16.96 13.32
N GLN A 262 7.98 15.85 12.80
CA GLN A 262 6.82 15.17 13.40
C GLN A 262 7.06 14.87 14.89
N GLN A 263 8.22 14.30 15.22
CA GLN A 263 8.56 13.98 16.60
C GLN A 263 8.69 15.23 17.48
N GLN A 264 9.27 16.32 16.95
CA GLN A 264 9.35 17.58 17.69
C GLN A 264 7.98 18.23 17.91
N VAL A 265 7.06 18.15 16.95
CA VAL A 265 5.69 18.67 17.08
C VAL A 265 4.87 17.83 18.06
N LEU A 266 4.91 16.50 17.94
CA LEU A 266 4.22 15.58 18.86
C LEU A 266 4.70 15.79 20.30
N ALA A 267 6.02 15.86 20.51
CA ALA A 267 6.59 16.08 21.83
C ALA A 267 6.45 17.54 22.33
N GLN A 268 6.07 18.51 21.47
CA GLN A 268 5.62 19.83 21.94
C GLN A 268 4.17 19.79 22.38
N LEU A 269 3.30 19.09 21.65
CA LEU A 269 1.89 18.93 22.01
C LEU A 269 1.74 18.23 23.37
N VAL A 270 2.54 17.18 23.63
CA VAL A 270 2.58 16.52 24.95
C VAL A 270 3.09 17.47 26.04
N ASP A 271 4.18 18.23 25.80
CA ASP A 271 4.72 19.21 26.75
C ASP A 271 3.75 20.39 27.02
N ASP A 272 2.93 20.77 26.04
CA ASP A 272 1.88 21.77 26.22
C ASP A 272 0.64 21.19 26.94
N GLU A 273 0.27 19.94 26.68
CA GLU A 273 -0.83 19.22 27.35
C GLU A 273 -0.50 18.93 28.83
N ASP A 274 0.68 18.39 29.14
CA ASP A 274 1.18 18.11 30.51
C ASP A 274 1.28 19.37 31.39
N HIS A 275 1.37 20.56 30.78
CA HIS A 275 1.51 21.85 31.47
C HIS A 275 0.32 22.80 31.27
N GLU A 276 -0.83 22.31 30.77
CA GLU A 276 -2.06 23.08 30.51
C GLU A 276 -1.85 24.36 29.65
N ARG A 277 -0.87 24.35 28.72
CA ARG A 277 -0.52 25.52 27.90
C ARG A 277 -1.39 25.61 26.65
N ASN A 278 -2.15 26.70 26.53
CA ASN A 278 -2.92 26.99 25.31
C ASN A 278 -2.04 27.58 24.19
N SER A 279 -1.12 26.79 23.63
CA SER A 279 -0.23 27.21 22.55
C SER A 279 -0.94 27.28 21.18
N GLU A 280 -0.36 27.98 20.20
CA GLU A 280 -0.94 28.02 18.84
C GLU A 280 -1.02 26.62 18.20
N LEU A 281 -0.12 25.68 18.57
CA LEU A 281 -0.22 24.28 18.13
C LEU A 281 -1.44 23.57 18.72
N VAL A 282 -1.75 23.78 20.00
CA VAL A 282 -2.96 23.23 20.63
C VAL A 282 -4.23 23.83 20.01
N ASN A 283 -4.24 25.15 19.75
CA ASN A 283 -5.34 25.82 19.06
C ASN A 283 -5.53 25.29 17.61
N LEU A 284 -4.45 25.08 16.85
CA LEU A 284 -4.49 24.50 15.51
C LEU A 284 -4.95 23.03 15.51
N LEU A 285 -4.53 22.22 16.49
CA LEU A 285 -5.03 20.85 16.67
C LEU A 285 -6.54 20.84 16.91
N ALA A 286 -7.04 21.72 17.79
CA ALA A 286 -8.47 21.87 18.05
C ALA A 286 -9.25 22.33 16.80
N GLU A 287 -8.73 23.30 16.05
CA GLU A 287 -9.33 23.81 14.81
C GLU A 287 -9.43 22.72 13.72
N PHE A 288 -8.35 21.97 13.48
CA PHE A 288 -8.35 20.84 12.54
C PHE A 288 -9.32 19.74 12.97
N LYS A 289 -9.40 19.46 14.28
CA LYS A 289 -10.31 18.46 14.83
C LYS A 289 -11.78 18.87 14.74
N GLN A 290 -12.07 20.17 14.88
CA GLN A 290 -13.42 20.70 14.74
C GLN A 290 -13.88 20.77 13.27
N VAL A 291 -12.98 21.10 12.33
CA VAL A 291 -13.36 21.50 10.96
C VAL A 291 -13.05 20.45 9.88
N LEU A 292 -12.07 19.55 10.10
CA LEU A 292 -11.67 18.53 9.10
C LEU A 292 -11.90 17.08 9.56
N MET A 293 -11.47 16.73 10.76
CA MET A 293 -11.40 15.33 11.21
C MET A 293 -11.66 15.21 12.72
N SER A 294 -12.90 14.89 13.10
CA SER A 294 -13.31 14.79 14.52
C SER A 294 -12.61 13.69 15.33
N ASP A 295 -12.03 12.69 14.66
CA ASP A 295 -11.24 11.60 15.24
C ASP A 295 -9.73 11.88 15.30
N LEU A 296 -9.27 13.08 14.91
CA LEU A 296 -7.85 13.43 14.84
C LEU A 296 -7.13 13.30 16.20
N THR A 297 -5.94 12.69 16.18
CA THR A 297 -5.05 12.49 17.32
C THR A 297 -3.81 13.37 17.22
N SER A 298 -3.10 13.59 18.33
CA SER A 298 -1.90 14.43 18.38
C SER A 298 -0.77 13.93 17.48
N ASP A 299 -0.59 12.61 17.31
CA ASP A 299 0.38 12.05 16.35
C ASP A 299 -0.03 12.30 14.89
N THR A 300 -1.28 12.00 14.53
CA THR A 300 -1.78 12.24 13.17
C THR A 300 -1.74 13.73 12.80
N PHE A 301 -2.02 14.63 13.76
CA PHE A 301 -1.87 16.06 13.56
C PHE A 301 -0.40 16.49 13.46
N ALA A 302 0.50 15.97 14.29
CA ALA A 302 1.92 16.27 14.21
C ALA A 302 2.53 15.85 12.86
N ASP A 303 2.08 14.71 12.32
CA ASP A 303 2.42 14.23 10.98
C ASP A 303 1.90 15.15 9.87
N LEU A 304 0.59 15.45 9.88
CA LEU A 304 -0.02 16.39 8.93
C LEU A 304 0.68 17.76 8.97
N TYR A 305 0.98 18.27 10.16
CA TYR A 305 1.70 19.53 10.35
C TYR A 305 3.12 19.47 9.78
N ALA A 306 3.90 18.45 10.12
CA ALA A 306 5.28 18.31 9.67
C ALA A 306 5.38 18.22 8.14
N GLN A 307 4.53 17.40 7.51
CA GLN A 307 4.42 17.34 6.06
C GLN A 307 4.03 18.71 5.48
N THR A 308 3.04 19.39 6.06
CA THR A 308 2.57 20.71 5.60
C THR A 308 3.67 21.77 5.62
N ILE A 309 4.44 21.86 6.72
CA ILE A 309 5.54 22.83 6.82
C ILE A 309 6.64 22.50 5.81
N THR A 310 7.00 21.22 5.65
CA THR A 310 8.02 20.80 4.68
C THR A 310 7.60 21.15 3.24
N TYR A 311 6.39 20.79 2.84
CA TYR A 311 5.87 21.07 1.50
C TYR A 311 5.56 22.54 1.26
N GLY A 312 5.16 23.29 2.29
CA GLY A 312 4.98 24.73 2.22
C GLY A 312 6.32 25.49 2.10
N LEU A 313 7.39 25.03 2.75
CA LEU A 313 8.74 25.59 2.57
C LEU A 313 9.24 25.32 1.16
N PHE A 314 9.07 24.09 0.66
CA PHE A 314 9.35 23.74 -0.73
C PHE A 314 8.54 24.62 -1.70
N ALA A 315 7.25 24.80 -1.45
CA ALA A 315 6.36 25.67 -2.21
C ALA A 315 6.82 27.14 -2.24
N ALA A 316 7.25 27.66 -1.10
CA ALA A 316 7.78 29.01 -1.00
C ALA A 316 9.12 29.16 -1.74
N ARG A 317 10.02 28.17 -1.61
CA ARG A 317 11.32 28.16 -2.28
C ARG A 317 11.22 28.20 -3.81
N MET A 318 10.18 27.61 -4.40
CA MET A 318 9.89 27.70 -5.84
C MET A 318 9.40 29.09 -6.32
N ARG A 319 9.17 30.05 -5.41
CA ARG A 319 8.62 31.38 -5.71
C ARG A 319 9.49 32.54 -5.20
N VAL A 320 10.17 32.37 -4.07
CA VAL A 320 11.11 33.35 -3.51
C VAL A 320 12.38 33.39 -4.37
N THR A 321 12.80 34.59 -4.77
CA THR A 321 14.05 34.82 -5.51
C THR A 321 15.08 35.51 -4.61
N GLY A 322 16.31 34.99 -4.58
CA GLY A 322 17.37 35.44 -3.67
C GLY A 322 17.56 34.51 -2.48
N THR A 323 17.93 35.06 -1.32
CA THR A 323 18.15 34.29 -0.08
C THR A 323 16.83 33.70 0.42
N PHE A 324 16.82 32.40 0.70
CA PHE A 324 15.69 31.70 1.29
C PHE A 324 15.99 31.29 2.74
N THR A 325 15.18 31.76 3.68
CA THR A 325 15.16 31.35 5.10
C THR A 325 13.71 31.10 5.55
N ARG A 326 13.54 30.50 6.73
CA ARG A 326 12.23 30.32 7.38
C ARG A 326 11.43 31.63 7.47
N GLU A 327 12.06 32.76 7.81
CA GLU A 327 11.41 34.07 7.87
C GLU A 327 10.85 34.51 6.50
N THR A 328 11.64 34.34 5.43
CA THR A 328 11.25 34.75 4.06
C THR A 328 10.21 33.82 3.42
N ALA A 329 10.02 32.61 3.96
CA ALA A 329 9.15 31.61 3.32
C ALA A 329 7.69 32.07 3.22
N ILE A 330 7.23 32.92 4.14
CA ILE A 330 5.88 33.52 4.07
C ILE A 330 5.62 34.29 2.77
N ASP A 331 6.65 34.89 2.16
CA ASP A 331 6.51 35.72 0.95
C ASP A 331 6.23 34.88 -0.32
N GLY A 332 6.55 33.58 -0.28
CA GLY A 332 6.16 32.62 -1.31
C GLY A 332 4.73 32.07 -1.18
N ILE A 333 4.02 32.39 -0.09
CA ILE A 333 2.67 31.87 0.21
C ILE A 333 1.59 32.94 -0.13
N PRO A 334 0.73 32.70 -1.15
CA PRO A 334 -0.29 33.65 -1.57
C PRO A 334 -1.26 34.06 -0.47
N ALA A 335 -1.71 35.32 -0.52
CA ALA A 335 -2.66 35.88 0.44
C ALA A 335 -3.99 35.11 0.49
N THR A 336 -4.41 34.52 -0.62
CA THR A 336 -5.68 33.81 -0.82
C THR A 336 -5.73 32.38 -0.26
N ILE A 337 -4.60 31.82 0.17
CA ILE A 337 -4.51 30.48 0.79
C ILE A 337 -4.38 30.65 2.32
N GLY A 338 -5.47 31.11 2.93
CA GLY A 338 -5.47 31.63 4.30
C GLY A 338 -4.93 30.66 5.36
N ILE A 339 -5.21 29.35 5.25
CA ILE A 339 -4.74 28.37 6.23
C ILE A 339 -3.24 28.10 6.14
N LEU A 340 -2.68 27.90 4.94
CA LEU A 340 -1.22 27.83 4.78
C LEU A 340 -0.56 29.12 5.24
N ARG A 341 -1.16 30.28 4.95
CA ARG A 341 -0.62 31.57 5.39
C ARG A 341 -0.73 31.79 6.91
N LYS A 342 -1.69 31.17 7.62
CA LYS A 342 -1.73 31.12 9.10
C LYS A 342 -0.56 30.29 9.64
N LEU A 343 -0.41 29.06 9.15
CA LEU A 343 0.69 28.16 9.52
C LEU A 343 2.07 28.80 9.25
N PHE A 344 2.24 29.44 8.09
CA PHE A 344 3.49 30.09 7.72
C PHE A 344 3.76 31.37 8.50
N LYS A 345 2.74 32.15 8.88
CA LYS A 345 2.92 33.25 9.84
C LYS A 345 3.47 32.77 11.17
N TYR A 346 2.94 31.67 11.70
CA TYR A 346 3.38 31.11 12.98
C TYR A 346 4.88 30.74 12.93
N ILE A 347 5.34 29.95 11.95
CA ILE A 347 6.76 29.53 11.86
C ILE A 347 7.73 30.69 11.49
N SER A 348 7.26 31.68 10.74
CA SER A 348 8.13 32.70 10.12
C SER A 348 8.30 33.94 11.00
N ILE A 349 7.21 34.38 11.66
CA ILE A 349 7.12 35.67 12.36
C ILE A 349 6.53 35.51 13.78
N GLY A 350 5.83 34.40 14.06
CA GLY A 350 5.26 34.09 15.38
C GLY A 350 6.27 33.53 16.38
N ASP A 351 5.81 33.39 17.63
CA ASP A 351 6.59 32.80 18.72
C ASP A 351 6.66 31.27 18.56
N THR A 352 7.58 30.83 17.70
CA THR A 352 7.82 29.41 17.40
C THR A 352 8.71 28.79 18.48
N PRO A 353 8.27 27.72 19.17
CA PRO A 353 9.11 26.98 20.12
C PRO A 353 10.47 26.61 19.53
N GLU A 354 11.54 26.88 20.29
CA GLU A 354 12.94 26.74 19.83
C GLU A 354 13.21 25.36 19.22
N ARG A 355 12.60 24.31 19.79
CA ARG A 355 12.76 22.94 19.32
C ARG A 355 12.33 22.74 17.87
N LEU A 356 11.25 23.41 17.46
CA LEU A 356 10.72 23.39 16.09
C LEU A 356 11.57 24.28 15.18
N ARG A 357 11.94 25.47 15.67
CA ARG A 357 12.76 26.44 14.94
C ARG A 357 14.02 25.79 14.36
N VAL A 358 14.75 25.03 15.19
CA VAL A 358 16.00 24.35 14.81
C VAL A 358 15.88 23.41 13.60
N ILE A 359 14.78 22.64 13.48
CA ILE A 359 14.58 21.71 12.36
C ILE A 359 13.92 22.40 11.16
N ILE A 360 13.04 23.38 11.38
CA ILE A 360 12.42 24.16 10.29
C ILE A 360 13.48 25.04 9.61
N ASP A 361 14.47 25.57 10.36
CA ASP A 361 15.67 26.22 9.82
C ASP A 361 16.49 25.25 8.92
N ASP A 362 16.77 24.02 9.38
CA ASP A 362 17.58 23.03 8.64
C ASP A 362 16.87 22.46 7.40
N ILE A 363 15.52 22.41 7.39
CA ILE A 363 14.72 22.17 6.18
C ILE A 363 14.87 23.36 5.20
N ALA A 364 14.87 24.60 5.70
CA ALA A 364 15.04 25.79 4.87
C ALA A 364 16.44 25.89 4.27
N ASP A 365 17.51 25.57 5.02
CA ASP A 365 18.91 25.54 4.52
C ASP A 365 19.07 24.54 3.35
N VAL A 366 18.51 23.33 3.46
CA VAL A 366 18.52 22.33 2.36
C VAL A 366 17.81 22.85 1.12
N LEU A 367 16.66 23.50 1.28
CA LEU A 367 15.89 24.08 0.18
C LEU A 367 16.58 25.31 -0.43
N ALA A 368 17.24 26.14 0.37
CA ALA A 368 17.99 27.32 -0.09
C ALA A 368 19.17 26.92 -0.97
N VAL A 369 19.89 25.85 -0.60
CA VAL A 369 21.05 25.34 -1.34
C VAL A 369 20.65 24.52 -2.58
N ALA A 370 19.42 23.98 -2.64
CA ALA A 370 18.94 23.21 -3.78
C ALA A 370 18.63 24.09 -5.02
N ASP A 371 19.13 23.65 -6.18
CA ASP A 371 18.77 24.19 -7.50
C ASP A 371 17.39 23.64 -7.94
N THR A 372 16.32 24.25 -7.42
CA THR A 372 14.93 23.92 -7.79
C THR A 372 14.66 24.06 -9.30
N ASP A 373 15.37 24.97 -9.95
CA ASP A 373 15.18 25.30 -11.35
C ASP A 373 15.68 24.19 -12.29
N THR A 374 16.61 23.36 -11.86
CA THR A 374 17.06 22.16 -12.60
C THR A 374 16.33 20.90 -12.16
N VAL A 375 16.01 20.75 -10.86
CA VAL A 375 15.31 19.55 -10.35
C VAL A 375 13.90 19.40 -10.94
N PHE A 376 13.20 20.49 -11.26
CA PHE A 376 11.80 20.47 -11.71
C PHE A 376 11.62 20.97 -13.17
N LYS A 377 12.66 20.89 -14.01
CA LYS A 377 12.65 21.47 -15.36
C LYS A 377 12.09 20.52 -16.44
N GLY A 378 10.80 20.70 -16.74
CA GLY A 378 10.11 20.03 -17.85
C GLY A 378 9.57 18.64 -17.51
N TYR A 379 8.62 18.16 -18.32
CA TYR A 379 8.13 16.79 -18.24
C TYR A 379 9.24 15.78 -18.53
N ASP A 380 9.19 14.62 -17.88
CA ASP A 380 10.11 13.53 -18.17
C ASP A 380 9.77 12.84 -19.51
N LYS A 381 10.53 11.80 -19.85
CA LYS A 381 10.38 11.08 -21.13
C LYS A 381 9.06 10.30 -21.25
N ASP A 382 8.44 10.00 -20.12
CA ASP A 382 7.22 9.21 -20.01
C ASP A 382 5.98 10.10 -19.75
N GLY A 383 6.16 11.44 -19.77
CA GLY A 383 5.10 12.43 -19.57
C GLY A 383 4.72 12.66 -18.11
N ARG A 384 5.56 12.27 -17.16
CA ARG A 384 5.35 12.47 -15.72
C ARG A 384 5.61 13.91 -15.30
N ASP A 385 4.90 14.34 -14.27
CA ASP A 385 5.02 15.66 -13.67
C ASP A 385 6.08 15.63 -12.55
N PRO A 386 7.22 16.35 -12.66
CA PRO A 386 8.31 16.24 -11.69
C PRO A 386 7.92 16.58 -10.26
N VAL A 387 6.91 17.45 -10.07
CA VAL A 387 6.42 17.81 -8.73
C VAL A 387 5.65 16.63 -8.11
N ALA A 388 4.96 15.85 -8.93
CA ALA A 388 4.24 14.65 -8.49
C ALA A 388 5.18 13.46 -8.25
N ASP A 389 6.18 13.21 -9.10
CA ASP A 389 7.17 12.15 -8.86
C ASP A 389 8.01 12.43 -7.61
N PHE A 390 8.37 13.70 -7.37
CA PHE A 390 9.04 14.13 -6.15
C PHE A 390 8.17 13.89 -4.91
N TYR A 391 6.89 14.26 -4.97
CA TYR A 391 5.91 13.98 -3.91
C TYR A 391 5.79 12.47 -3.64
N GLU A 392 5.69 11.65 -4.69
CA GLU A 392 5.55 10.20 -4.57
C GLU A 392 6.80 9.53 -4.01
N THR A 393 7.98 10.05 -4.37
CA THR A 393 9.29 9.59 -3.86
C THR A 393 9.44 9.96 -2.39
N PHE A 394 9.18 11.22 -2.03
CA PHE A 394 9.21 11.66 -0.63
C PHE A 394 8.25 10.82 0.22
N LEU A 395 7.00 10.62 -0.20
CA LEU A 395 6.06 9.79 0.58
C LEU A 395 6.56 8.35 0.76
N GLY A 396 7.27 7.80 -0.22
CA GLY A 396 7.86 6.46 -0.15
C GLY A 396 8.96 6.34 0.89
N GLU A 397 9.78 7.38 1.06
CA GLU A 397 10.91 7.42 2.00
C GLU A 397 10.54 8.01 3.38
N TYR A 398 9.46 8.80 3.42
CA TYR A 398 8.91 9.40 4.62
C TYR A 398 8.09 8.39 5.43
N ASP A 399 7.01 7.85 4.84
CA ASP A 399 6.18 6.83 5.46
C ASP A 399 5.55 5.90 4.39
N PRO A 400 6.25 4.82 4.00
CA PRO A 400 5.75 3.86 3.02
C PRO A 400 4.53 3.06 3.52
N ALA A 401 4.25 3.04 4.83
CA ALA A 401 3.06 2.42 5.38
C ALA A 401 1.83 3.33 5.17
N LYS A 402 1.93 4.63 5.50
CA LYS A 402 0.89 5.62 5.25
C LYS A 402 0.64 5.85 3.75
N LYS A 403 1.68 5.91 2.90
CA LYS A 403 1.53 5.96 1.43
C LYS A 403 0.61 4.84 0.93
N LYS A 404 0.79 3.63 1.44
CA LYS A 404 -0.02 2.45 1.12
C LYS A 404 -1.40 2.45 1.78
N GLN A 405 -1.54 3.01 2.98
CA GLN A 405 -2.80 3.08 3.74
C GLN A 405 -3.77 4.13 3.20
N HIS A 406 -3.27 5.31 2.82
CA HIS A 406 -4.09 6.38 2.21
C HIS A 406 -4.36 6.16 0.72
N GLY A 407 -3.66 5.21 0.08
CA GLY A 407 -3.91 4.83 -1.33
C GLY A 407 -3.56 5.94 -2.33
N VAL A 408 -2.62 6.82 -1.99
CA VAL A 408 -2.24 7.99 -2.80
C VAL A 408 -1.32 7.55 -3.94
N TYR A 409 -1.91 7.05 -5.01
CA TYR A 409 -1.24 6.74 -6.28
C TYR A 409 -1.40 7.92 -7.24
N TYR A 410 -0.31 8.39 -7.85
CA TYR A 410 -0.41 9.35 -8.94
C TYR A 410 -1.21 8.73 -10.10
N THR A 411 -2.19 9.46 -10.64
CA THR A 411 -3.00 8.96 -11.75
C THR A 411 -2.26 9.19 -13.07
N PRO A 412 -1.91 8.14 -13.84
CA PRO A 412 -1.07 8.30 -15.03
C PRO A 412 -1.68 9.26 -16.04
N GLN A 413 -0.87 10.18 -16.57
CA GLN A 413 -1.34 11.22 -17.48
C GLN A 413 -2.12 10.68 -18.71
N PRO A 414 -1.80 9.52 -19.32
CA PRO A 414 -2.62 8.93 -20.37
C PRO A 414 -4.05 8.57 -19.94
N VAL A 415 -4.22 8.03 -18.73
CA VAL A 415 -5.52 7.67 -18.15
C VAL A 415 -6.37 8.93 -17.93
N VAL A 416 -5.78 9.95 -17.30
CA VAL A 416 -6.46 11.23 -17.04
C VAL A 416 -6.85 11.90 -18.36
N SER A 417 -5.94 11.92 -19.34
CA SER A 417 -6.19 12.55 -20.64
C SER A 417 -7.31 11.86 -21.43
N TYR A 418 -7.41 10.53 -21.37
CA TYR A 418 -8.53 9.79 -21.96
C TYR A 418 -9.88 10.19 -21.34
N ILE A 419 -9.96 10.22 -20.00
CA ILE A 419 -11.20 10.58 -19.28
C ILE A 419 -11.59 12.03 -19.60
N VAL A 420 -10.64 12.97 -19.46
CA VAL A 420 -10.88 14.39 -19.69
C VAL A 420 -11.34 14.67 -21.14
N ARG A 421 -10.71 14.06 -22.15
CA ARG A 421 -11.17 14.17 -23.55
C ARG A 421 -12.54 13.54 -23.78
N SER A 422 -12.85 12.43 -23.11
CA SER A 422 -14.13 11.75 -23.27
C SER A 422 -15.28 12.54 -22.61
N VAL A 423 -15.04 13.16 -21.45
CA VAL A 423 -15.98 14.10 -20.81
C VAL A 423 -16.17 15.36 -21.68
N ASP A 424 -15.08 15.92 -22.21
CA ASP A 424 -15.09 17.05 -23.15
C ASP A 424 -15.88 16.74 -24.44
N GLN A 425 -15.80 15.52 -24.94
CA GLN A 425 -16.66 15.02 -26.03
C GLN A 425 -18.13 14.89 -25.59
N LEU A 426 -18.43 14.25 -24.46
CA LEU A 426 -19.81 14.07 -23.98
C LEU A 426 -20.54 15.39 -23.75
N LEU A 427 -19.84 16.45 -23.33
CA LEU A 427 -20.39 17.81 -23.24
C LEU A 427 -20.84 18.36 -24.61
N ARG A 428 -20.09 18.09 -25.68
CA ARG A 428 -20.49 18.45 -27.06
C ARG A 428 -21.68 17.61 -27.51
N ASP A 429 -21.54 16.29 -27.43
CA ASP A 429 -22.43 15.34 -28.09
C ASP A 429 -23.78 15.16 -27.35
N SER A 430 -23.77 15.14 -26.01
CA SER A 430 -24.97 14.90 -25.19
C SER A 430 -25.59 16.18 -24.59
N PHE A 431 -24.79 17.20 -24.29
CA PHE A 431 -25.26 18.43 -23.64
C PHE A 431 -25.39 19.63 -24.58
N GLY A 432 -24.89 19.53 -25.82
CA GLY A 432 -24.93 20.62 -26.79
C GLY A 432 -24.02 21.80 -26.43
N LYS A 433 -22.90 21.54 -25.74
CA LYS A 433 -21.88 22.51 -25.36
C LYS A 433 -20.74 22.45 -26.38
N PRO A 434 -20.76 23.22 -27.49
CA PRO A 434 -19.82 23.02 -28.60
C PRO A 434 -18.35 23.22 -28.21
N ASP A 435 -18.10 24.04 -27.19
CA ASP A 435 -16.77 24.30 -26.67
C ASP A 435 -16.31 23.27 -25.62
N GLY A 436 -17.15 22.28 -25.29
CA GLY A 436 -16.86 21.22 -24.33
C GLY A 436 -16.56 21.81 -22.95
N LEU A 437 -15.42 21.43 -22.37
CA LEU A 437 -14.91 21.95 -21.09
C LEU A 437 -14.54 23.44 -21.11
N ALA A 438 -14.61 24.13 -22.25
CA ALA A 438 -14.37 25.57 -22.35
C ALA A 438 -15.64 26.44 -22.43
N ASP A 439 -16.83 25.82 -22.46
CA ASP A 439 -18.12 26.51 -22.48
C ASP A 439 -18.38 27.18 -21.11
N PRO A 440 -18.56 28.53 -21.02
CA PRO A 440 -18.73 29.27 -19.77
C PRO A 440 -19.98 28.95 -18.92
N SER A 441 -20.74 27.90 -19.26
CA SER A 441 -21.84 27.35 -18.47
C SER A 441 -21.56 25.96 -17.88
N VAL A 442 -20.37 25.40 -18.10
CA VAL A 442 -19.93 24.10 -17.53
C VAL A 442 -19.29 24.32 -16.15
N THR A 443 -19.76 23.58 -15.14
CA THR A 443 -19.14 23.52 -13.81
C THR A 443 -18.50 22.15 -13.58
N VAL A 444 -17.29 22.14 -13.02
CA VAL A 444 -16.42 20.95 -12.89
C VAL A 444 -16.02 20.75 -11.43
N LEU A 445 -16.12 19.53 -10.91
CA LEU A 445 -15.58 19.15 -9.59
C LEU A 445 -14.67 17.92 -9.70
N ASP A 446 -13.47 18.03 -9.15
CA ASP A 446 -12.71 16.85 -8.71
C ASP A 446 -12.91 16.65 -7.19
N PRO A 447 -13.59 15.55 -6.76
CA PRO A 447 -13.90 15.32 -5.36
C PRO A 447 -12.74 14.74 -4.54
N ALA A 448 -11.63 14.34 -5.17
CA ALA A 448 -10.47 13.71 -4.52
C ALA A 448 -9.20 14.03 -5.30
N ALA A 449 -8.85 15.32 -5.36
CA ALA A 449 -7.99 15.84 -6.43
C ALA A 449 -6.49 15.50 -6.29
N GLY A 450 -6.02 15.15 -5.08
CA GLY A 450 -4.62 14.83 -4.82
C GLY A 450 -3.70 15.98 -5.26
N THR A 451 -2.78 15.69 -6.18
CA THR A 451 -1.87 16.69 -6.76
C THR A 451 -2.48 17.46 -7.94
N MET A 452 -3.82 17.50 -8.08
CA MET A 452 -4.59 18.26 -9.09
C MET A 452 -4.50 17.77 -10.55
N THR A 453 -4.26 16.49 -10.81
CA THR A 453 -4.02 16.00 -12.19
C THR A 453 -5.24 16.13 -13.12
N PHE A 454 -6.46 15.84 -12.65
CA PHE A 454 -7.67 16.02 -13.46
C PHE A 454 -7.98 17.51 -13.71
N PRO A 455 -8.07 18.40 -12.68
CA PRO A 455 -8.26 19.83 -12.90
C PRO A 455 -7.20 20.46 -13.81
N ALA A 456 -5.91 20.13 -13.64
CA ALA A 456 -4.85 20.65 -14.48
C ALA A 456 -4.99 20.20 -15.94
N THR A 457 -5.30 18.92 -16.18
CA THR A 457 -5.51 18.39 -17.54
C THR A 457 -6.76 18.98 -18.20
N ALA A 458 -7.84 19.16 -17.44
CA ALA A 458 -9.07 19.78 -17.90
C ALA A 458 -8.88 21.26 -18.29
N VAL A 459 -8.18 22.04 -17.45
CA VAL A 459 -7.86 23.44 -17.73
C VAL A 459 -6.92 23.56 -18.95
N ARG A 460 -5.93 22.66 -19.11
CA ARG A 460 -5.09 22.60 -20.31
C ARG A 460 -5.92 22.36 -21.59
N LEU A 461 -6.83 21.37 -21.58
CA LEU A 461 -7.68 21.07 -22.74
C LEU A 461 -8.66 22.19 -23.05
N ALA A 462 -9.30 22.77 -22.03
CA ALA A 462 -10.23 23.88 -22.17
C ALA A 462 -9.53 25.13 -22.72
N ALA A 463 -8.37 25.51 -22.18
CA ALA A 463 -7.60 26.66 -22.65
C ALA A 463 -7.07 26.46 -24.08
N ALA A 464 -6.64 25.25 -24.44
CA ALA A 464 -6.25 24.91 -25.81
C ALA A 464 -7.44 25.01 -26.78
N THR A 465 -8.62 24.52 -26.38
CA THR A 465 -9.87 24.60 -27.17
C THR A 465 -10.30 26.06 -27.37
N TYR A 466 -10.29 26.86 -26.29
CA TYR A 466 -10.60 28.29 -26.34
C TYR A 466 -9.63 29.03 -27.27
N LYS A 467 -8.32 28.85 -27.09
CA LYS A 467 -7.29 29.51 -27.89
C LYS A 467 -7.34 29.11 -29.37
N ALA A 468 -7.64 27.85 -29.68
CA ALA A 468 -7.79 27.37 -31.05
C ALA A 468 -9.02 27.96 -31.77
N LYS A 469 -10.09 28.28 -31.04
CA LYS A 469 -11.36 28.77 -31.62
C LYS A 469 -11.51 30.30 -31.60
N TYR A 470 -10.95 30.97 -30.58
CA TYR A 470 -11.17 32.40 -30.29
C TYR A 470 -9.87 33.22 -30.22
N GLY A 471 -8.70 32.59 -30.24
CA GLY A 471 -7.41 33.24 -30.03
C GLY A 471 -7.09 33.44 -28.54
N ASP A 472 -5.95 34.09 -28.27
CA ASP A 472 -5.44 34.32 -26.91
C ASP A 472 -5.70 35.74 -26.36
N GLY A 473 -6.05 36.71 -27.20
CA GLY A 473 -6.28 38.11 -26.78
C GLY A 473 -7.39 38.33 -25.74
N SER A 474 -8.23 37.33 -25.47
CA SER A 474 -9.23 37.32 -24.39
C SER A 474 -9.05 36.19 -23.37
N LEU A 475 -7.96 35.40 -23.45
CA LEU A 475 -7.74 34.19 -22.67
C LEU A 475 -7.78 34.48 -21.16
N ASP A 476 -7.15 35.57 -20.69
CA ASP A 476 -7.15 35.96 -19.28
C ASP A 476 -8.57 36.23 -18.75
N SER A 477 -9.40 36.88 -19.56
CA SER A 477 -10.79 37.18 -19.19
C SER A 477 -11.66 35.92 -19.11
N TRP A 478 -11.35 34.91 -19.93
CA TRP A 478 -11.99 33.59 -19.88
C TRP A 478 -11.45 32.73 -18.71
N ILE A 479 -10.14 32.74 -18.44
CA ILE A 479 -9.55 32.07 -17.28
C ILE A 479 -10.17 32.60 -15.98
N LYS A 480 -10.21 33.93 -15.80
CA LYS A 480 -10.81 34.55 -14.62
C LYS A 480 -12.34 34.39 -14.57
N GLY A 481 -12.99 34.48 -15.74
CA GLY A 481 -14.45 34.44 -15.87
C GLY A 481 -15.08 33.04 -15.82
N HIS A 482 -14.29 31.98 -16.04
CA HIS A 482 -14.75 30.59 -16.12
C HIS A 482 -13.86 29.63 -15.31
N VAL A 483 -12.56 29.50 -15.60
CA VAL A 483 -11.69 28.54 -14.89
C VAL A 483 -11.62 28.82 -13.38
N LEU A 484 -11.36 30.07 -12.97
CA LEU A 484 -11.33 30.46 -11.56
C LEU A 484 -12.74 30.55 -10.92
N ARG A 485 -13.80 30.48 -11.74
CA ARG A 485 -15.19 30.64 -11.31
C ARG A 485 -15.91 29.30 -11.13
N ASP A 486 -15.70 28.34 -12.04
CA ASP A 486 -16.57 27.18 -12.26
C ASP A 486 -15.86 25.83 -12.09
N PHE A 487 -14.52 25.83 -11.96
CA PHE A 487 -13.75 24.62 -11.69
C PHE A 487 -13.42 24.56 -10.20
N TYR A 488 -13.78 23.44 -9.58
CA TYR A 488 -13.71 23.18 -8.15
C TYR A 488 -12.88 21.90 -7.89
N ALA A 489 -12.22 21.84 -6.75
CA ALA A 489 -11.51 20.65 -6.30
C ALA A 489 -11.59 20.50 -4.77
N PHE A 490 -11.68 19.26 -4.30
CA PHE A 490 -11.59 18.91 -2.89
C PHE A 490 -10.38 18.01 -2.64
N GLU A 491 -9.73 18.23 -1.50
CA GLU A 491 -8.64 17.41 -1.01
C GLU A 491 -8.71 17.33 0.52
N LEU A 492 -8.35 16.18 1.11
CA LEU A 492 -8.37 15.97 2.56
C LEU A 492 -7.00 16.21 3.21
N MET A 493 -5.92 15.96 2.48
CA MET A 493 -4.54 16.07 2.97
C MET A 493 -3.92 17.43 2.63
N MET A 494 -3.45 18.13 3.66
CA MET A 494 -2.89 19.49 3.54
C MET A 494 -1.64 19.59 2.63
N ALA A 495 -0.83 18.52 2.53
CA ALA A 495 0.35 18.49 1.67
C ALA A 495 -0.01 18.44 0.15
N PRO A 496 -0.84 17.48 -0.33
CA PRO A 496 -1.44 17.54 -1.66
C PRO A 496 -2.18 18.85 -1.95
N TYR A 497 -2.94 19.40 -0.99
CA TYR A 497 -3.60 20.70 -1.12
C TYR A 497 -2.61 21.84 -1.42
N ALA A 498 -1.49 21.93 -0.68
CA ALA A 498 -0.44 22.91 -0.94
C ALA A 498 0.21 22.75 -2.32
N ILE A 499 0.49 21.51 -2.73
CA ILE A 499 1.03 21.17 -4.05
C ILE A 499 0.03 21.47 -5.18
N GLY A 500 -1.26 21.25 -4.94
CA GLY A 500 -2.32 21.60 -5.88
C GLY A 500 -2.37 23.10 -6.18
N HIS A 501 -2.27 23.94 -5.15
CA HIS A 501 -2.19 25.39 -5.30
C HIS A 501 -0.87 25.87 -5.94
N LEU A 502 0.25 25.15 -5.78
CA LEU A 502 1.45 25.39 -6.58
C LEU A 502 1.18 25.10 -8.06
N ARG A 503 0.75 23.87 -8.35
CA ARG A 503 0.62 23.32 -9.71
C ARG A 503 -0.37 24.11 -10.56
N MET A 504 -1.50 24.51 -9.98
CA MET A 504 -2.46 25.37 -10.67
C MET A 504 -1.89 26.78 -10.91
N GLY A 505 -1.14 27.36 -9.96
CA GLY A 505 -0.48 28.65 -10.18
C GLY A 505 0.59 28.61 -11.28
N ALA A 506 1.38 27.54 -11.34
CA ALA A 506 2.37 27.30 -12.39
C ALA A 506 1.70 27.11 -13.76
N LEU A 507 0.66 26.27 -13.85
CA LEU A 507 -0.15 26.08 -15.06
C LEU A 507 -0.77 27.39 -15.57
N LEU A 508 -1.34 28.20 -14.68
CA LEU A 508 -1.95 29.48 -15.08
C LEU A 508 -0.88 30.44 -15.64
N THR A 509 0.32 30.45 -15.04
CA THR A 509 1.47 31.20 -15.55
C THR A 509 1.96 30.67 -16.91
N GLU A 510 1.99 29.35 -17.11
CA GLU A 510 2.33 28.68 -18.38
C GLU A 510 1.33 29.03 -19.50
N LEU A 511 0.05 29.20 -19.16
CA LEU A 511 -1.00 29.68 -20.07
C LEU A 511 -0.94 31.20 -20.33
N GLY A 512 -0.07 31.93 -19.64
CA GLY A 512 0.11 33.39 -19.75
C GLY A 512 -0.66 34.22 -18.72
N TYR A 513 -1.51 33.60 -17.88
CA TYR A 513 -2.35 34.32 -16.93
C TYR A 513 -1.55 34.87 -15.75
N THR A 514 -1.58 36.20 -15.59
CA THR A 514 -0.98 36.86 -14.42
C THR A 514 -1.98 36.93 -13.27
N MET A 515 -1.78 36.08 -12.25
CA MET A 515 -2.60 36.05 -11.04
C MET A 515 -2.58 37.40 -10.30
N SER A 516 -3.75 37.96 -10.03
CA SER A 516 -3.92 39.10 -9.11
C SER A 516 -3.90 38.65 -7.64
N THR A 517 -3.76 39.59 -6.70
CA THR A 517 -3.66 39.30 -5.25
C THR A 517 -4.81 38.50 -4.68
N ASP A 518 -6.00 38.62 -5.28
CA ASP A 518 -7.25 38.01 -4.83
C ASP A 518 -7.64 36.78 -5.67
N ASP A 519 -6.84 36.40 -6.68
CA ASP A 519 -7.09 35.19 -7.46
C ASP A 519 -6.67 33.93 -6.70
N ARG A 520 -7.51 32.90 -6.81
CA ARG A 520 -7.18 31.52 -6.45
C ARG A 520 -7.99 30.55 -7.30
N PHE A 521 -7.41 29.40 -7.59
CA PHE A 521 -8.20 28.24 -8.02
C PHE A 521 -9.02 27.73 -6.82
N LYS A 522 -10.24 27.22 -7.06
CA LYS A 522 -11.16 26.74 -6.01
C LYS A 522 -10.86 25.32 -5.57
N LEU A 523 -9.62 25.09 -5.14
CA LEU A 523 -9.21 23.90 -4.39
C LEU A 523 -9.48 24.20 -2.91
N TYR A 524 -10.21 23.31 -2.23
CA TYR A 524 -10.55 23.42 -0.81
C TYR A 524 -10.06 22.21 -0.03
N LEU A 525 -9.64 22.45 1.22
CA LEU A 525 -9.31 21.41 2.18
C LEU A 525 -10.59 20.95 2.91
N THR A 526 -11.05 19.73 2.65
CA THR A 526 -12.29 19.18 3.25
C THR A 526 -12.35 17.66 3.13
N ASN A 527 -13.18 17.00 3.95
CA ASN A 527 -13.63 15.64 3.65
C ASN A 527 -14.89 15.71 2.76
N THR A 528 -14.79 15.20 1.52
CA THR A 528 -15.91 15.11 0.58
C THR A 528 -17.02 14.16 1.04
N LEU A 529 -16.67 13.15 1.85
CA LEU A 529 -17.61 12.14 2.36
C LEU A 529 -18.22 12.53 3.72
N ASP A 530 -17.99 13.76 4.18
CA ASP A 530 -18.66 14.35 5.34
C ASP A 530 -19.35 15.67 4.96
N VAL A 531 -20.50 15.94 5.59
CA VAL A 531 -21.42 17.04 5.28
C VAL A 531 -21.97 17.56 6.60
N SER A 532 -21.53 18.74 7.02
CA SER A 532 -21.82 19.25 8.36
C SER A 532 -23.24 19.82 8.44
N THR A 533 -24.20 19.04 8.95
CA THR A 533 -25.60 19.45 9.09
C THR A 533 -25.88 20.42 10.25
N ALA A 534 -24.85 20.78 11.03
CA ALA A 534 -24.97 21.78 12.06
C ALA A 534 -24.86 23.18 11.45
N GLU A 535 -25.73 24.11 11.88
CA GLU A 535 -25.46 25.54 11.70
C GLU A 535 -24.17 25.87 12.45
N GLN A 536 -23.06 26.04 11.70
CA GLN A 536 -21.83 26.60 12.24
C GLN A 536 -22.11 28.07 12.59
N ASN A 537 -22.58 28.29 13.82
CA ASN A 537 -22.77 29.62 14.40
C ASN A 537 -21.47 30.42 14.18
N PRO A 538 -21.47 31.47 13.34
CA PRO A 538 -20.23 32.05 12.85
C PRO A 538 -19.50 32.73 14.01
N ILE A 539 -18.41 32.09 14.46
CA ILE A 539 -17.56 32.61 15.54
C ILE A 539 -17.01 33.97 15.08
N PRO A 540 -17.29 35.08 15.78
CA PRO A 540 -16.86 36.40 15.33
C PRO A 540 -15.33 36.48 15.24
N GLY A 541 -14.81 36.65 14.03
CA GLY A 541 -13.37 36.53 13.74
C GLY A 541 -12.93 35.13 13.30
N LEU A 542 -13.74 34.43 12.49
CA LEU A 542 -13.47 33.11 11.91
C LEU A 542 -12.00 32.95 11.47
N SER A 543 -11.42 31.79 11.80
CA SER A 543 -10.09 31.42 11.33
C SER A 543 -10.17 30.78 9.93
N PRO A 544 -9.11 30.89 9.10
CA PRO A 544 -9.20 30.58 7.67
C PRO A 544 -9.61 29.13 7.30
N LEU A 545 -9.51 28.16 8.20
CA LEU A 545 -9.98 26.80 7.93
C LEU A 545 -11.51 26.72 7.91
N ALA A 546 -12.19 27.51 8.75
CA ALA A 546 -13.65 27.58 8.78
C ALA A 546 -14.21 28.20 7.48
N ASP A 547 -13.58 29.25 6.96
CA ASP A 547 -13.94 29.85 5.67
C ASP A 547 -13.77 28.85 4.52
N GLU A 548 -12.66 28.10 4.52
CA GLU A 548 -12.38 27.06 3.52
C GLU A 548 -13.43 25.95 3.56
N SER A 549 -13.81 25.51 4.77
CA SER A 549 -14.86 24.51 4.98
C SER A 549 -16.25 25.03 4.59
N HIS A 550 -16.61 26.27 4.93
CA HIS A 550 -17.90 26.86 4.53
C HIS A 550 -18.05 26.94 3.01
N MET A 551 -16.99 27.37 2.31
CA MET A 551 -17.00 27.41 0.85
C MET A 551 -17.05 26.01 0.23
N ALA A 552 -16.34 25.03 0.80
CA ALA A 552 -16.42 23.64 0.36
C ALA A 552 -17.82 23.05 0.57
N GLU A 553 -18.43 23.31 1.73
CA GLU A 553 -19.76 22.80 2.09
C GLU A 553 -20.86 23.38 1.20
N ALA A 554 -20.77 24.65 0.82
CA ALA A 554 -21.63 25.24 -0.21
C ALA A 554 -21.51 24.52 -1.55
N VAL A 555 -20.30 24.08 -1.94
CA VAL A 555 -20.08 23.31 -3.16
C VAL A 555 -20.65 21.89 -3.06
N LYS A 556 -20.45 21.20 -1.93
CA LYS A 556 -21.06 19.88 -1.66
C LYS A 556 -22.58 19.95 -1.71
N THR A 557 -23.20 20.94 -1.07
CA THR A 557 -24.65 20.96 -0.79
C THR A 557 -25.49 21.73 -1.82
N THR A 558 -25.10 22.94 -2.23
CA THR A 558 -26.00 23.86 -2.96
C THR A 558 -25.56 24.20 -4.39
N GLN A 559 -24.26 24.28 -4.67
CA GLN A 559 -23.74 24.56 -6.02
C GLN A 559 -24.14 23.44 -7.01
N PRO A 560 -24.80 23.74 -8.14
CA PRO A 560 -24.96 22.78 -9.23
C PRO A 560 -23.61 22.48 -9.91
N VAL A 561 -23.32 21.20 -10.10
CA VAL A 561 -22.08 20.70 -10.73
C VAL A 561 -22.46 19.82 -11.91
N LEU A 562 -22.05 20.22 -13.12
CA LEU A 562 -22.38 19.51 -14.36
C LEU A 562 -21.42 18.33 -14.62
N VAL A 563 -20.16 18.44 -14.21
CA VAL A 563 -19.10 17.45 -14.44
C VAL A 563 -18.45 17.06 -13.11
N ILE A 564 -18.42 15.77 -12.80
CA ILE A 564 -17.66 15.22 -11.67
C ILE A 564 -16.67 14.18 -12.21
N MET A 565 -15.37 14.41 -12.04
CA MET A 565 -14.32 13.52 -12.56
C MET A 565 -13.08 13.52 -11.67
N GLY A 566 -12.32 12.41 -11.66
CA GLY A 566 -11.23 12.21 -10.71
C GLY A 566 -10.82 10.73 -10.56
N ASN A 567 -9.98 10.45 -9.56
CA ASN A 567 -9.60 9.10 -9.14
C ASN A 567 -9.78 8.96 -7.62
N PRO A 568 -10.96 8.53 -7.14
CA PRO A 568 -11.23 8.44 -5.70
C PRO A 568 -10.43 7.30 -5.02
N PRO A 569 -10.09 7.41 -3.72
CA PRO A 569 -9.29 6.43 -3.01
C PRO A 569 -9.95 5.05 -2.89
N TYR A 570 -9.14 3.98 -2.92
CA TYR A 570 -9.60 2.58 -2.82
C TYR A 570 -9.27 2.02 -1.42
N SER A 571 -10.29 1.82 -0.56
CA SER A 571 -10.12 1.29 0.81
C SER A 571 -11.37 0.56 1.32
N GLY A 572 -11.40 -0.76 1.16
CA GLY A 572 -12.41 -1.66 1.76
C GLY A 572 -12.38 -1.75 3.29
N THR A 573 -11.54 -0.96 3.95
CA THR A 573 -11.51 -0.70 5.41
C THR A 573 -11.59 0.80 5.72
N SER A 574 -12.25 1.56 4.85
CA SER A 574 -12.65 2.97 4.97
C SER A 574 -12.84 3.46 6.41
N SER A 575 -12.18 4.56 6.75
CA SER A 575 -12.42 5.36 7.97
C SER A 575 -13.69 6.21 7.86
N ASN A 576 -14.11 6.57 6.65
CA ASN A 576 -15.26 7.45 6.35
C ASN A 576 -16.61 6.79 6.70
N LYS A 577 -16.91 6.69 7.98
CA LYS A 577 -18.11 6.06 8.55
C LYS A 577 -19.15 7.10 9.03
N GLY A 578 -19.07 8.33 8.53
CA GLY A 578 -20.00 9.40 8.82
C GLY A 578 -21.45 8.99 8.53
N ALA A 579 -22.39 9.47 9.35
CA ALA A 579 -23.79 9.04 9.27
C ALA A 579 -24.43 9.36 7.92
N TRP A 580 -24.14 10.54 7.35
CA TRP A 580 -24.65 10.99 6.05
C TRP A 580 -24.26 10.07 4.90
N ILE A 581 -22.96 9.83 4.68
CA ILE A 581 -22.51 8.94 3.60
C ILE A 581 -22.91 7.48 3.84
N SER A 582 -23.01 7.05 5.11
CA SER A 582 -23.49 5.71 5.46
C SER A 582 -24.96 5.50 5.04
N ALA A 583 -25.81 6.51 5.25
CA ALA A 583 -27.21 6.48 4.84
C ALA A 583 -27.36 6.49 3.30
N LEU A 584 -26.55 7.28 2.57
CA LEU A 584 -26.55 7.23 1.10
C LEU A 584 -26.13 5.85 0.54
N ILE A 585 -25.29 5.10 1.26
CA ILE A 585 -24.89 3.74 0.88
C ILE A 585 -25.96 2.67 1.25
N ASP A 586 -26.97 3.00 2.06
CA ASP A 586 -28.09 2.07 2.32
C ASP A 586 -28.96 1.84 1.07
N ASP A 587 -28.99 2.79 0.12
CA ASP A 587 -29.63 2.62 -1.19
C ASP A 587 -29.03 1.42 -1.95
N TYR A 588 -27.70 1.27 -1.92
CA TYR A 588 -26.98 0.16 -2.57
C TYR A 588 -27.19 -1.19 -1.86
N LYS A 589 -27.84 -1.21 -0.69
CA LYS A 589 -28.24 -2.41 0.06
C LYS A 589 -29.67 -2.84 -0.26
N GLN A 590 -30.32 -2.22 -1.25
CA GLN A 590 -31.58 -2.66 -1.84
C GLN A 590 -31.37 -3.20 -3.27
N VAL A 591 -32.25 -4.09 -3.71
CA VAL A 591 -32.38 -4.58 -5.09
C VAL A 591 -33.84 -4.96 -5.35
N ASP A 592 -34.42 -4.56 -6.48
CA ASP A 592 -35.81 -4.87 -6.88
C ASP A 592 -36.87 -4.59 -5.78
N GLY A 593 -36.67 -3.52 -5.01
CA GLY A 593 -37.54 -3.13 -3.89
C GLY A 593 -37.45 -4.02 -2.64
N LYS A 594 -36.40 -4.84 -2.53
CA LYS A 594 -36.10 -5.73 -1.39
C LYS A 594 -34.69 -5.47 -0.87
N SER A 595 -34.39 -5.87 0.36
CA SER A 595 -33.00 -5.86 0.81
C SER A 595 -32.16 -6.86 0.00
N LEU A 596 -30.94 -6.44 -0.35
CA LEU A 596 -29.95 -7.14 -1.16
C LEU A 596 -29.87 -8.65 -0.83
N GLY A 597 -29.65 -8.97 0.45
CA GLY A 597 -29.64 -10.34 0.99
C GLY A 597 -28.24 -10.99 1.08
N GLU A 598 -27.26 -10.49 0.32
CA GLU A 598 -25.87 -10.92 0.38
C GLU A 598 -25.26 -10.67 1.79
N ARG A 599 -24.98 -11.76 2.52
CA ARG A 599 -24.55 -11.76 3.94
C ARG A 599 -23.25 -11.00 4.29
N ASN A 600 -22.52 -10.45 3.31
CA ASN A 600 -21.28 -9.71 3.54
C ASN A 600 -21.13 -8.55 2.54
N SER A 601 -22.03 -7.58 2.64
CA SER A 601 -22.01 -6.34 1.84
C SER A 601 -20.91 -5.33 2.25
N LYS A 602 -19.88 -5.75 3.02
CA LYS A 602 -18.79 -4.88 3.50
C LYS A 602 -18.10 -4.12 2.36
N MET A 603 -18.00 -4.71 1.16
CA MET A 603 -17.36 -4.05 0.02
C MET A 603 -18.12 -2.82 -0.51
N LEU A 604 -19.40 -2.63 -0.17
CA LEU A 604 -20.12 -1.36 -0.41
C LEU A 604 -19.61 -0.21 0.46
N GLN A 605 -18.80 -0.49 1.49
CA GLN A 605 -18.16 0.52 2.34
C GLN A 605 -16.76 0.93 1.85
N ASP A 606 -16.31 0.42 0.71
CA ASP A 606 -15.07 0.86 0.06
C ASP A 606 -15.20 2.33 -0.38
N ASP A 607 -14.16 3.15 -0.17
CA ASP A 607 -14.27 4.60 -0.38
C ASP A 607 -14.61 4.98 -1.84
N TYR A 608 -14.11 4.25 -2.85
CA TYR A 608 -14.47 4.54 -4.25
C TYR A 608 -15.98 4.39 -4.52
N VAL A 609 -16.66 3.49 -3.80
CA VAL A 609 -18.12 3.31 -3.87
C VAL A 609 -18.84 4.51 -3.27
N LYS A 610 -18.30 5.06 -2.17
CA LYS A 610 -18.82 6.28 -1.52
C LYS A 610 -18.64 7.51 -2.40
N PHE A 611 -17.51 7.64 -3.09
CA PHE A 611 -17.29 8.69 -4.07
C PHE A 611 -18.19 8.57 -5.30
N ILE A 612 -18.44 7.35 -5.82
CA ILE A 612 -19.46 7.13 -6.86
C ILE A 612 -20.86 7.51 -6.34
N ARG A 613 -21.23 7.08 -5.13
CA ARG A 613 -22.54 7.40 -4.52
C ARG A 613 -22.73 8.90 -4.32
N PHE A 614 -21.69 9.61 -3.88
CA PHE A 614 -21.67 11.08 -3.78
C PHE A 614 -21.87 11.74 -5.14
N ALA A 615 -21.11 11.34 -6.16
CA ALA A 615 -21.24 11.91 -7.50
C ALA A 615 -22.62 11.66 -8.12
N GLN A 616 -23.14 10.44 -7.96
CA GLN A 616 -24.52 10.07 -8.33
C GLN A 616 -25.54 10.96 -7.60
N TRP A 617 -25.45 11.10 -6.27
CA TRP A 617 -26.33 11.97 -5.48
C TRP A 617 -26.29 13.42 -5.96
N LYS A 618 -25.09 13.95 -6.24
CA LYS A 618 -24.90 15.34 -6.67
C LYS A 618 -25.45 15.61 -8.07
N ILE A 619 -25.28 14.65 -9.00
CA ILE A 619 -25.83 14.72 -10.36
C ILE A 619 -27.36 14.48 -10.36
N ASP A 620 -27.87 13.61 -9.47
CA ASP A 620 -29.32 13.44 -9.28
C ASP A 620 -29.98 14.71 -8.72
N GLN A 621 -29.31 15.45 -7.83
CA GLN A 621 -29.76 16.77 -7.37
C GLN A 621 -29.70 17.85 -8.47
N ALA A 622 -28.67 17.83 -9.32
CA ALA A 622 -28.56 18.75 -10.46
C ALA A 622 -29.59 18.44 -11.57
N GLY A 623 -30.13 17.22 -11.60
CA GLY A 623 -31.06 16.71 -12.61
C GLY A 623 -30.39 16.24 -13.90
N GLU A 624 -29.18 16.73 -14.18
CA GLU A 624 -28.33 16.33 -15.31
C GLU A 624 -26.84 16.46 -14.99
N GLY A 625 -25.98 15.73 -15.71
CA GLY A 625 -24.52 15.82 -15.56
C GLY A 625 -23.74 14.61 -16.08
N VAL A 626 -22.42 14.72 -16.02
CA VAL A 626 -21.44 13.72 -16.46
C VAL A 626 -20.58 13.28 -15.27
N LEU A 627 -20.46 11.97 -15.08
CA LEU A 627 -19.50 11.32 -14.18
C LEU A 627 -18.36 10.73 -15.01
N GLY A 628 -17.10 10.96 -14.60
CA GLY A 628 -15.91 10.37 -15.24
C GLY A 628 -14.83 9.96 -14.24
N PHE A 629 -14.86 8.71 -13.75
CA PHE A 629 -13.87 8.20 -12.79
C PHE A 629 -13.06 7.02 -13.34
N ILE A 630 -11.84 6.83 -12.82
CA ILE A 630 -11.20 5.52 -12.77
C ILE A 630 -11.32 4.93 -11.37
N THR A 631 -11.73 3.66 -11.27
CA THR A 631 -11.97 2.97 -9.99
C THR A 631 -11.60 1.48 -10.06
N ASN A 632 -11.53 0.82 -8.90
CA ASN A 632 -11.40 -0.65 -8.80
C ASN A 632 -12.60 -1.34 -9.50
N HIS A 633 -12.31 -2.21 -10.46
CA HIS A 633 -13.32 -2.84 -11.34
C HIS A 633 -14.22 -3.89 -10.66
N SER A 634 -14.05 -4.16 -9.36
CA SER A 634 -14.78 -5.24 -8.67
C SER A 634 -16.29 -5.01 -8.56
N TYR A 635 -16.77 -3.77 -8.71
CA TYR A 635 -18.22 -3.51 -8.74
C TYR A 635 -18.90 -4.01 -10.03
N LEU A 636 -18.16 -4.38 -11.08
CA LEU A 636 -18.73 -4.85 -12.35
C LEU A 636 -19.35 -6.25 -12.23
N ASP A 637 -18.62 -7.19 -11.65
CA ASP A 637 -18.94 -8.63 -11.64
C ASP A 637 -19.13 -9.26 -10.25
N ASN A 638 -18.82 -8.55 -9.15
CA ASN A 638 -19.03 -9.10 -7.81
C ASN A 638 -20.52 -9.03 -7.39
N PRO A 639 -21.15 -10.13 -6.93
CA PRO A 639 -22.54 -10.13 -6.46
C PRO A 639 -22.87 -9.06 -5.39
N THR A 640 -21.94 -8.72 -4.49
CA THR A 640 -22.22 -7.76 -3.39
C THR A 640 -22.50 -6.33 -3.84
N PHE A 641 -22.33 -6.02 -5.14
CA PHE A 641 -22.55 -4.70 -5.74
C PHE A 641 -23.81 -4.65 -6.61
N ARG A 642 -24.66 -5.68 -6.59
CA ARG A 642 -25.87 -5.78 -7.42
C ARG A 642 -26.84 -4.60 -7.26
N GLY A 643 -27.08 -4.15 -6.01
CA GLY A 643 -27.88 -2.95 -5.72
C GLY A 643 -27.25 -1.64 -6.23
N MET A 644 -25.92 -1.51 -6.14
CA MET A 644 -25.18 -0.38 -6.72
C MET A 644 -25.35 -0.34 -8.25
N ARG A 645 -25.18 -1.47 -8.94
CA ARG A 645 -25.34 -1.53 -10.41
C ARG A 645 -26.75 -1.13 -10.84
N GLN A 646 -27.79 -1.69 -10.19
CA GLN A 646 -29.17 -1.29 -10.44
C GLN A 646 -29.41 0.21 -10.17
N SER A 647 -28.86 0.76 -9.09
CA SER A 647 -29.00 2.18 -8.74
C SER A 647 -28.36 3.09 -9.80
N LEU A 648 -27.15 2.76 -10.28
CA LEU A 648 -26.50 3.51 -11.35
C LEU A 648 -27.29 3.45 -12.67
N MET A 649 -27.82 2.28 -13.03
CA MET A 649 -28.69 2.08 -14.19
C MET A 649 -30.04 2.83 -14.10
N ALA A 650 -30.44 3.26 -12.89
CA ALA A 650 -31.65 4.05 -12.68
C ALA A 650 -31.38 5.58 -12.69
N SER A 651 -30.23 6.02 -12.17
CA SER A 651 -29.86 7.45 -12.13
C SER A 651 -29.33 7.97 -13.48
N PHE A 652 -28.55 7.17 -14.21
CA PHE A 652 -27.91 7.57 -15.46
C PHE A 652 -28.65 7.02 -16.69
N ASP A 653 -28.69 7.81 -17.75
CA ASP A 653 -29.27 7.42 -19.04
C ASP A 653 -28.27 6.58 -19.86
N GLN A 654 -27.01 7.00 -19.89
CA GLN A 654 -25.92 6.31 -20.56
C GLN A 654 -24.84 5.91 -19.56
N LEU A 655 -24.34 4.68 -19.66
CA LEU A 655 -23.28 4.16 -18.80
C LEU A 655 -22.24 3.41 -19.63
N HIS A 656 -21.05 3.98 -19.77
CA HIS A 656 -19.93 3.39 -20.52
C HIS A 656 -18.84 2.93 -19.54
N VAL A 657 -18.41 1.68 -19.66
CA VAL A 657 -17.40 1.04 -18.80
C VAL A 657 -16.25 0.53 -19.66
N LEU A 658 -15.08 1.18 -19.58
CA LEU A 658 -13.86 0.68 -20.19
C LEU A 658 -13.02 -0.03 -19.11
N ASN A 659 -13.05 -1.36 -19.13
CA ASN A 659 -12.30 -2.20 -18.20
C ASN A 659 -10.83 -2.24 -18.59
N LEU A 660 -9.94 -1.83 -17.69
CA LEU A 660 -8.48 -1.81 -17.92
C LEU A 660 -7.78 -3.03 -17.30
N HIS A 661 -8.54 -3.96 -16.70
CA HIS A 661 -8.03 -5.20 -16.11
C HIS A 661 -6.86 -4.96 -15.14
N GLY A 662 -5.78 -5.75 -15.23
CA GLY A 662 -4.63 -5.67 -14.34
C GLY A 662 -4.81 -6.38 -12.99
N SER A 663 -5.80 -7.25 -12.84
CA SER A 663 -6.10 -7.91 -11.56
C SER A 663 -5.21 -9.14 -11.31
N SER A 664 -4.03 -8.89 -10.76
CA SER A 664 -3.14 -9.94 -10.20
C SER A 664 -3.80 -10.78 -9.08
N LEU A 665 -4.97 -10.35 -8.57
CA LEU A 665 -5.80 -11.11 -7.62
C LEU A 665 -6.70 -12.12 -8.35
N LYS A 666 -7.36 -11.73 -9.45
CA LYS A 666 -8.10 -12.65 -10.34
C LYS A 666 -7.16 -13.50 -11.22
N ARG A 667 -5.85 -13.21 -11.23
CA ARG A 667 -4.83 -13.76 -12.16
C ARG A 667 -5.21 -13.51 -13.62
N GLU A 668 -5.64 -12.30 -13.93
CA GLU A 668 -5.99 -11.89 -15.30
C GLU A 668 -4.82 -12.05 -16.29
N LYS A 669 -5.18 -12.31 -17.54
CA LYS A 669 -4.33 -12.46 -18.72
C LYS A 669 -5.09 -11.92 -19.91
N SER A 670 -4.38 -11.42 -20.91
CA SER A 670 -4.98 -10.98 -22.17
C SER A 670 -5.56 -12.19 -22.95
N PRO A 671 -6.51 -11.99 -23.89
CA PRO A 671 -7.20 -13.09 -24.58
C PRO A 671 -6.29 -14.03 -25.40
N ASP A 672 -5.10 -13.57 -25.78
CA ASP A 672 -4.04 -14.37 -26.43
C ASP A 672 -3.21 -15.21 -25.44
N GLY A 673 -3.52 -15.14 -24.14
CA GLY A 673 -2.80 -15.80 -23.05
C GLY A 673 -1.57 -15.06 -22.54
N SER A 674 -1.26 -13.88 -23.08
CA SER A 674 -0.13 -13.04 -22.68
C SER A 674 -0.35 -12.35 -21.32
N LYS A 675 0.67 -11.61 -20.85
CA LYS A 675 0.64 -10.95 -19.54
C LYS A 675 -0.18 -9.66 -19.62
N ASP A 676 -1.29 -9.64 -18.90
CA ASP A 676 -2.03 -8.41 -18.65
C ASP A 676 -1.44 -7.64 -17.45
N GLU A 677 -1.34 -6.32 -17.57
CA GLU A 677 -0.74 -5.45 -16.56
C GLU A 677 -1.66 -4.31 -16.15
N ASN A 678 -1.50 -3.88 -14.89
CA ASN A 678 -2.28 -2.80 -14.31
C ASN A 678 -1.69 -1.44 -14.67
N VAL A 679 -2.54 -0.44 -14.91
CA VAL A 679 -2.14 0.96 -15.17
C VAL A 679 -1.61 1.68 -13.92
N PHE A 680 -1.81 1.12 -12.72
CA PHE A 680 -1.12 1.54 -11.49
C PHE A 680 -0.25 0.39 -10.94
N ASP A 681 0.63 0.67 -9.98
CA ASP A 681 1.39 -0.36 -9.24
C ASP A 681 0.58 -1.02 -8.11
N ILE A 682 -0.62 -1.49 -8.46
CA ILE A 682 -1.58 -2.13 -7.56
C ILE A 682 -1.96 -3.54 -8.03
N ARG A 683 -2.60 -4.30 -7.12
CA ARG A 683 -2.95 -5.71 -7.35
C ARG A 683 -4.40 -5.97 -7.81
N GLN A 684 -5.28 -5.00 -7.61
CA GLN A 684 -6.71 -5.03 -7.96
C GLN A 684 -6.90 -4.44 -9.35
N GLY A 685 -7.69 -5.07 -10.21
CA GLY A 685 -7.97 -4.50 -11.53
C GLY A 685 -8.82 -3.23 -11.47
N VAL A 686 -8.73 -2.40 -12.49
CA VAL A 686 -9.37 -1.07 -12.55
C VAL A 686 -10.14 -0.86 -13.85
N ALA A 687 -11.16 0.00 -13.80
CA ALA A 687 -12.01 0.36 -14.93
C ALA A 687 -12.29 1.87 -14.92
N ILE A 688 -12.42 2.44 -16.11
CA ILE A 688 -12.92 3.79 -16.33
C ILE A 688 -14.44 3.70 -16.49
N VAL A 689 -15.18 4.55 -15.77
CA VAL A 689 -16.62 4.72 -15.92
C VAL A 689 -16.94 6.12 -16.38
N LEU A 690 -17.70 6.23 -17.48
CA LEU A 690 -18.25 7.47 -18.02
C LEU A 690 -19.78 7.33 -18.00
N ALA A 691 -20.47 8.12 -17.19
CA ALA A 691 -21.92 8.05 -17.06
C ALA A 691 -22.59 9.41 -17.32
N VAL A 692 -23.71 9.43 -18.04
CA VAL A 692 -24.44 10.65 -18.41
C VAL A 692 -25.87 10.56 -17.91
N LYS A 693 -26.30 11.61 -17.21
CA LYS A 693 -27.71 11.89 -16.89
C LYS A 693 -28.15 13.09 -17.71
N ARG A 694 -29.08 12.91 -18.64
CA ARG A 694 -29.58 13.97 -19.55
C ARG A 694 -30.88 13.54 -20.23
N ASN A 695 -31.96 14.29 -19.98
CA ASN A 695 -33.22 14.06 -20.67
C ASN A 695 -33.07 14.17 -22.20
N GLY A 696 -33.51 13.15 -22.93
CA GLY A 696 -33.56 13.15 -24.40
C GLY A 696 -32.39 12.47 -25.11
N VAL A 697 -31.37 11.97 -24.41
CA VAL A 697 -30.34 11.09 -25.02
C VAL A 697 -30.85 9.65 -25.14
N SER A 698 -30.21 8.83 -25.98
CA SER A 698 -30.44 7.39 -26.01
C SER A 698 -30.05 6.77 -24.67
N LYS A 699 -30.92 5.93 -24.09
CA LYS A 699 -30.57 5.12 -22.93
C LYS A 699 -29.80 3.86 -23.36
N GLY A 700 -28.79 3.47 -22.60
CA GLY A 700 -28.02 2.25 -22.87
C GLY A 700 -26.82 2.05 -21.95
N ILE A 701 -26.21 0.87 -22.06
CA ILE A 701 -25.05 0.46 -21.27
C ILE A 701 -24.02 -0.12 -22.23
N TRP A 702 -22.80 0.39 -22.19
CA TRP A 702 -21.74 -0.01 -23.09
C TRP A 702 -20.49 -0.43 -22.32
N TYR A 703 -19.81 -1.43 -22.86
CA TYR A 703 -18.65 -2.05 -22.27
C TYR A 703 -17.54 -2.20 -23.30
N GLY A 704 -16.29 -1.96 -22.90
CA GLY A 704 -15.12 -2.26 -23.69
C GLY A 704 -13.99 -2.78 -22.79
N ASP A 705 -13.15 -3.64 -23.33
CA ASP A 705 -11.93 -4.10 -22.67
C ASP A 705 -10.70 -3.37 -23.21
N LEU A 706 -9.72 -3.12 -22.35
CA LEU A 706 -8.36 -2.75 -22.75
C LEU A 706 -7.35 -3.67 -22.06
N TRP A 707 -6.95 -4.71 -22.79
CA TRP A 707 -5.98 -5.73 -22.38
C TRP A 707 -4.53 -5.37 -22.78
N GLY A 708 -3.53 -5.96 -22.11
CA GLY A 708 -2.12 -5.98 -22.52
C GLY A 708 -1.13 -5.46 -21.47
N SER A 709 0.08 -5.12 -21.91
CA SER A 709 1.13 -4.50 -21.08
C SER A 709 0.81 -3.04 -20.73
N ARG A 710 1.38 -2.52 -19.64
CA ARG A 710 1.13 -1.16 -19.14
C ARG A 710 1.37 -0.10 -20.21
N ASP A 711 2.49 -0.19 -20.92
CA ASP A 711 2.89 0.78 -21.95
C ASP A 711 1.98 0.77 -23.18
N ALA A 712 1.40 -0.39 -23.51
CA ALA A 712 0.40 -0.51 -24.58
C ALA A 712 -0.91 0.17 -24.17
N LYS A 713 -1.37 -0.06 -22.92
CA LYS A 713 -2.55 0.63 -22.36
C LYS A 713 -2.34 2.14 -22.30
N TYR A 714 -1.16 2.59 -21.87
CA TYR A 714 -0.77 4.01 -21.90
C TYR A 714 -0.76 4.59 -23.32
N THR A 715 -0.26 3.85 -24.31
CA THR A 715 -0.25 4.29 -25.72
C THR A 715 -1.67 4.45 -26.27
N THR A 716 -2.56 3.48 -26.01
CA THR A 716 -3.97 3.54 -26.44
C THR A 716 -4.72 4.66 -25.74
N LEU A 717 -4.65 4.76 -24.40
CA LEU A 717 -5.33 5.81 -23.63
C LEU A 717 -4.74 7.21 -23.91
N GLY A 718 -3.43 7.31 -24.15
CA GLY A 718 -2.76 8.58 -24.44
C GLY A 718 -3.27 9.22 -25.73
N ASN A 719 -3.49 8.41 -26.78
CA ASN A 719 -3.90 8.87 -28.11
C ASN A 719 -5.42 8.82 -28.36
N GLY A 720 -6.16 7.93 -27.68
CA GLY A 720 -7.59 7.71 -27.93
C GLY A 720 -8.55 8.57 -27.09
N GLN A 721 -9.82 8.56 -27.46
CA GLN A 721 -10.95 9.04 -26.68
C GLN A 721 -12.11 8.03 -26.83
N MET A 722 -13.20 8.23 -26.11
CA MET A 722 -14.38 7.35 -26.15
C MET A 722 -14.87 6.96 -27.55
N ALA A 723 -14.74 7.84 -28.56
CA ALA A 723 -15.15 7.57 -29.94
C ALA A 723 -14.34 6.50 -30.70
N GLN A 724 -13.12 6.14 -30.26
CA GLN A 724 -12.34 5.04 -30.87
C GLN A 724 -12.29 3.76 -30.02
N THR A 725 -13.01 3.73 -28.89
CA THR A 725 -13.13 2.52 -28.07
C THR A 725 -14.18 1.59 -28.69
N GLU A 726 -13.86 0.30 -28.79
CA GLU A 726 -14.79 -0.70 -29.32
C GLU A 726 -15.83 -1.05 -28.24
N TRP A 727 -17.03 -0.48 -28.38
CA TRP A 727 -18.11 -0.61 -27.42
C TRP A 727 -19.07 -1.75 -27.76
N GLN A 728 -19.16 -2.75 -26.89
CA GLN A 728 -20.25 -3.72 -26.86
C GLN A 728 -21.42 -3.15 -26.03
N GLU A 729 -22.63 -3.12 -26.59
CA GLU A 729 -23.85 -2.83 -25.81
C GLU A 729 -24.21 -4.03 -24.91
N LEU A 730 -24.55 -3.77 -23.64
CA LEU A 730 -24.95 -4.77 -22.66
C LEU A 730 -26.46 -4.71 -22.37
N SER A 731 -27.03 -5.89 -22.14
CA SER A 731 -28.38 -6.06 -21.57
C SER A 731 -28.29 -6.82 -20.23
N PRO A 732 -27.95 -6.17 -19.09
CA PRO A 732 -27.76 -6.85 -17.82
C PRO A 732 -29.02 -7.55 -17.32
N ARG A 733 -28.89 -8.83 -16.94
CA ARG A 733 -29.99 -9.62 -16.34
C ARG A 733 -30.32 -9.12 -14.93
N SER A 734 -31.58 -9.14 -14.53
CA SER A 734 -32.01 -8.63 -13.21
C SER A 734 -31.59 -9.48 -12.01
N ASP A 735 -31.19 -10.74 -12.23
CA ASP A 735 -30.65 -11.61 -11.16
C ASP A 735 -29.31 -11.11 -10.59
N THR A 736 -28.51 -10.44 -11.41
CA THR A 736 -27.10 -10.11 -11.16
C THR A 736 -26.76 -8.66 -11.46
N TYR A 737 -27.43 -8.04 -12.43
CA TYR A 737 -27.19 -6.71 -13.00
C TYR A 737 -25.72 -6.47 -13.38
N PHE A 738 -24.96 -7.48 -13.84
CA PHE A 738 -23.53 -7.32 -14.12
C PHE A 738 -23.24 -6.27 -15.22
N LEU A 739 -22.19 -5.47 -15.00
CA LEU A 739 -21.67 -4.49 -15.96
C LEU A 739 -20.44 -5.07 -16.69
N SER A 740 -20.60 -6.30 -17.18
CA SER A 740 -19.63 -7.04 -17.99
C SER A 740 -20.37 -7.99 -18.95
N PRO A 741 -19.76 -8.38 -20.09
CA PRO A 741 -20.36 -9.34 -21.01
C PRO A 741 -20.65 -10.68 -20.34
N GLN A 742 -21.72 -11.35 -20.79
CA GLN A 742 -22.11 -12.69 -20.35
C GLN A 742 -22.59 -13.53 -21.54
N ASP A 743 -22.12 -14.77 -21.66
CA ASP A 743 -22.72 -15.74 -22.57
C ASP A 743 -23.95 -16.40 -21.91
N VAL A 744 -25.12 -15.86 -22.21
CA VAL A 744 -26.41 -16.35 -21.70
C VAL A 744 -27.09 -17.35 -22.64
N THR A 745 -26.44 -17.81 -23.71
CA THR A 745 -27.08 -18.66 -24.75
C THR A 745 -27.67 -19.96 -24.20
N LEU A 746 -27.00 -20.60 -23.24
CA LEU A 746 -27.44 -21.85 -22.61
C LEU A 746 -28.28 -21.66 -21.33
N ALA A 747 -28.61 -20.41 -20.95
CA ALA A 747 -29.35 -20.10 -19.72
C ALA A 747 -30.67 -20.88 -19.61
N GLY A 748 -31.46 -20.87 -20.69
CA GLY A 748 -32.75 -21.55 -20.78
C GLY A 748 -32.68 -23.08 -20.68
N GLN A 749 -31.51 -23.70 -20.86
CA GLN A 749 -31.28 -25.12 -20.56
C GLN A 749 -30.81 -25.28 -19.10
N TYR A 750 -29.74 -24.57 -18.74
CA TYR A 750 -29.05 -24.73 -17.45
C TYR A 750 -29.95 -24.43 -16.24
N GLU A 751 -30.81 -23.41 -16.35
CA GLU A 751 -31.64 -22.95 -15.22
C GLU A 751 -32.84 -23.86 -14.91
N GLN A 752 -33.14 -24.84 -15.78
CA GLN A 752 -34.14 -25.88 -15.53
C GLN A 752 -33.69 -26.91 -14.49
N TRP A 753 -32.37 -27.09 -14.33
CA TRP A 753 -31.80 -28.11 -13.45
C TRP A 753 -31.74 -27.65 -11.98
N PRO A 754 -31.93 -28.55 -11.01
CA PRO A 754 -31.86 -28.20 -9.59
C PRO A 754 -30.45 -27.74 -9.22
N ARG A 755 -30.36 -26.72 -8.34
CA ARG A 755 -29.09 -26.32 -7.72
C ARG A 755 -28.58 -27.45 -6.84
N VAL A 756 -27.29 -27.77 -6.96
CA VAL A 756 -26.63 -28.82 -6.16
C VAL A 756 -26.82 -28.65 -4.65
N LEU A 757 -26.88 -27.42 -4.14
CA LEU A 757 -27.13 -27.15 -2.72
C LEU A 757 -28.52 -27.62 -2.28
N ASP A 758 -29.52 -27.58 -3.15
CA ASP A 758 -30.94 -27.77 -2.81
C ASP A 758 -31.38 -29.25 -2.94
N LEU A 759 -30.47 -30.09 -3.46
CA LEU A 759 -30.50 -31.55 -3.34
C LEU A 759 -30.25 -32.07 -1.90
N PHE A 760 -29.77 -31.21 -0.99
CA PHE A 760 -29.49 -31.53 0.41
C PHE A 760 -30.25 -30.62 1.38
N LEU A 761 -30.69 -31.19 2.50
CA LEU A 761 -31.43 -30.48 3.56
C LEU A 761 -30.49 -29.62 4.42
N GLU A 762 -29.51 -30.26 5.05
CA GLU A 762 -28.60 -29.66 6.02
C GLU A 762 -27.24 -29.36 5.38
N LYS A 763 -26.81 -28.10 5.43
CA LYS A 763 -25.65 -27.58 4.70
C LYS A 763 -25.08 -26.34 5.40
N SER A 764 -23.75 -26.28 5.53
CA SER A 764 -23.05 -25.19 6.24
C SER A 764 -21.64 -25.00 5.70
N THR A 765 -20.92 -23.97 6.13
CA THR A 765 -19.53 -23.75 5.70
C THR A 765 -18.58 -24.64 6.48
N GLY A 766 -17.45 -25.05 5.89
CA GLY A 766 -16.34 -25.66 6.64
C GLY A 766 -15.83 -24.82 7.82
N ILE A 767 -15.04 -25.44 8.70
CA ILE A 767 -14.59 -24.87 9.97
C ILE A 767 -13.74 -23.61 9.75
N LYS A 768 -13.77 -22.69 10.72
CA LYS A 768 -12.96 -21.47 10.68
C LYS A 768 -12.18 -21.31 11.98
N THR A 769 -10.85 -21.42 11.86
CA THR A 769 -9.96 -21.26 13.01
C THR A 769 -9.67 -19.78 13.29
N HIS A 770 -9.41 -19.00 12.22
CA HIS A 770 -8.72 -17.70 12.24
C HIS A 770 -7.32 -17.69 12.92
N ARG A 771 -6.78 -18.87 13.27
CA ARG A 771 -5.44 -19.07 13.88
C ARG A 771 -4.86 -20.43 13.49
N ASP A 772 -4.82 -20.73 12.18
CA ASP A 772 -4.40 -22.03 11.62
C ASP A 772 -3.05 -22.53 12.14
N HIS A 773 -2.09 -21.61 12.32
CA HIS A 773 -0.75 -21.88 12.84
C HIS A 773 -0.78 -22.52 14.23
N PHE A 774 -1.80 -22.22 15.03
CA PHE A 774 -2.06 -22.78 16.35
C PHE A 774 -3.08 -23.93 16.34
N ALA A 775 -4.21 -23.73 15.65
CA ALA A 775 -5.34 -24.66 15.67
C ALA A 775 -5.13 -25.93 14.82
N VAL A 776 -4.20 -25.91 13.85
CA VAL A 776 -3.92 -26.99 12.89
C VAL A 776 -2.43 -27.34 12.89
N ALA A 777 -2.09 -28.61 12.69
CA ALA A 777 -0.72 -29.09 12.54
C ALA A 777 -0.65 -30.37 11.69
N LEU A 778 0.50 -30.60 11.04
CA LEU A 778 0.76 -31.87 10.35
C LEU A 778 0.83 -33.05 11.32
N ASP A 779 1.33 -32.84 12.55
CA ASP A 779 1.59 -33.90 13.53
C ASP A 779 0.70 -33.75 14.77
N ARG A 780 -0.05 -34.81 15.14
CA ARG A 780 -0.99 -34.81 16.28
C ARG A 780 -0.34 -34.33 17.59
N ALA A 781 0.93 -34.68 17.81
CA ALA A 781 1.69 -34.30 18.98
C ALA A 781 1.87 -32.78 19.15
N GLN A 782 1.82 -31.99 18.06
CA GLN A 782 1.86 -30.53 18.15
C GLN A 782 0.57 -29.96 18.75
N ILE A 783 -0.59 -30.47 18.32
CA ILE A 783 -1.89 -30.08 18.90
C ILE A 783 -1.96 -30.48 20.38
N VAL A 784 -1.52 -31.70 20.72
CA VAL A 784 -1.42 -32.17 22.12
C VAL A 784 -0.59 -31.20 22.96
N ARG A 785 0.62 -30.84 22.52
CA ARG A 785 1.50 -29.91 23.24
C ARG A 785 0.87 -28.53 23.41
N ARG A 786 0.33 -27.94 22.35
CA ARG A 786 -0.34 -26.62 22.36
C ARG A 786 -1.49 -26.57 23.36
N LEU A 787 -2.31 -27.61 23.41
CA LEU A 787 -3.42 -27.71 24.36
C LEU A 787 -2.95 -27.98 25.80
N THR A 788 -1.87 -28.75 25.98
CA THR A 788 -1.25 -28.93 27.30
C THR A 788 -0.69 -27.61 27.85
N ASP A 789 -0.03 -26.81 27.01
CA ASP A 789 0.43 -25.46 27.36
C ASP A 789 -0.75 -24.53 27.71
N MET A 790 -1.85 -24.54 26.93
CA MET A 790 -3.08 -23.80 27.25
C MET A 790 -3.69 -24.19 28.60
N ALA A 791 -3.69 -25.48 28.93
CA ALA A 791 -4.23 -25.99 30.19
C ALA A 791 -3.33 -25.69 31.40
N ASN A 792 -2.01 -25.54 31.19
CA ASN A 792 -1.02 -25.33 32.24
C ASN A 792 -1.21 -23.99 32.97
N VAL A 793 -1.68 -24.04 34.22
CA VAL A 793 -1.86 -22.85 35.08
C VAL A 793 -0.55 -22.14 35.45
N GLY A 794 0.61 -22.75 35.22
CA GLY A 794 1.92 -22.14 35.43
C GLY A 794 2.41 -21.25 34.29
N LEU A 795 1.67 -21.16 33.17
CA LEU A 795 1.91 -20.18 32.10
C LEU A 795 0.84 -19.08 32.16
N SER A 796 1.26 -17.82 32.15
CA SER A 796 0.38 -16.66 32.00
C SER A 796 -0.29 -16.62 30.62
N ASP A 797 -1.29 -15.77 30.45
CA ASP A 797 -1.88 -15.55 29.12
C ASP A 797 -0.89 -14.85 28.18
N GLU A 798 -0.05 -13.96 28.68
CA GLU A 798 0.89 -13.19 27.86
C GLU A 798 2.03 -14.05 27.30
N GLU A 799 2.59 -14.96 28.11
CA GLU A 799 3.54 -15.97 27.64
C GLU A 799 2.94 -16.87 26.53
N LEU A 800 1.62 -17.11 26.54
CA LEU A 800 0.95 -17.83 25.46
C LEU A 800 0.66 -16.97 24.24
N ARG A 801 0.38 -15.66 24.40
CA ARG A 801 0.28 -14.71 23.28
C ARG A 801 1.59 -14.63 22.51
N GLU A 802 2.70 -14.39 23.20
CA GLU A 802 4.04 -14.31 22.62
C GLU A 802 4.47 -15.65 21.98
N ARG A 803 4.36 -16.76 22.72
CA ARG A 803 4.87 -18.07 22.29
C ARG A 803 4.12 -18.70 21.11
N TYR A 804 2.86 -18.30 20.89
CA TYR A 804 2.00 -18.90 19.87
C TYR A 804 1.37 -17.91 18.88
N ASP A 805 1.75 -16.63 18.91
CA ASP A 805 1.18 -15.55 18.08
C ASP A 805 -0.36 -15.55 18.15
N LEU A 806 -0.89 -15.35 19.36
CA LEU A 806 -2.32 -15.41 19.65
C LEU A 806 -2.90 -14.02 19.94
N ALA A 807 -3.72 -13.54 19.01
CA ALA A 807 -4.53 -12.33 19.18
C ALA A 807 -5.98 -12.69 19.55
N ASP A 808 -6.52 -11.95 20.52
CA ASP A 808 -7.93 -11.98 20.91
C ASP A 808 -8.81 -11.27 19.87
N ASN A 809 -10.06 -11.73 19.70
CA ASN A 809 -11.01 -11.11 18.78
C ASN A 809 -12.46 -11.14 19.34
N ARG A 810 -13.43 -10.60 18.60
CA ARG A 810 -14.84 -10.51 19.05
C ARG A 810 -15.48 -11.87 19.37
N ASP A 811 -15.08 -12.93 18.66
CA ASP A 811 -15.69 -14.26 18.71
C ASP A 811 -14.84 -15.29 19.50
N TRP A 812 -13.57 -14.99 19.78
CA TRP A 812 -12.65 -15.84 20.55
C TRP A 812 -11.73 -15.03 21.48
N GLN A 813 -11.57 -15.54 22.70
CA GLN A 813 -10.78 -14.90 23.77
C GLN A 813 -9.93 -15.95 24.49
N LEU A 814 -8.62 -15.75 24.56
CA LEU A 814 -7.64 -16.65 25.17
C LEU A 814 -7.99 -17.05 26.62
N PRO A 815 -8.37 -16.12 27.54
CA PRO A 815 -8.71 -16.49 28.92
C PRO A 815 -9.92 -17.45 29.00
N ALA A 816 -10.94 -17.21 28.15
CA ALA A 816 -12.14 -18.03 28.07
C ALA A 816 -11.87 -19.40 27.44
N ALA A 817 -11.06 -19.44 26.38
CA ALA A 817 -10.59 -20.69 25.76
C ALA A 817 -9.82 -21.56 26.75
N ARG A 818 -8.91 -20.97 27.54
CA ARG A 818 -8.18 -21.70 28.60
C ARG A 818 -9.09 -22.15 29.74
N GLN A 819 -10.06 -21.32 30.15
CA GLN A 819 -11.04 -21.72 31.17
C GLN A 819 -11.88 -22.91 30.70
N ARG A 820 -12.39 -22.87 29.46
CA ARG A 820 -13.11 -23.99 28.83
C ARG A 820 -12.27 -25.26 28.82
N LEU A 821 -11.00 -25.17 28.40
CA LEU A 821 -10.10 -26.32 28.36
C LEU A 821 -9.87 -26.94 29.75
N ARG A 822 -9.73 -26.12 30.80
CA ARG A 822 -9.65 -26.58 32.19
C ARG A 822 -10.95 -27.23 32.68
N ASN A 823 -12.11 -26.66 32.33
CA ASN A 823 -13.42 -27.20 32.72
C ASN A 823 -13.71 -28.58 32.10
N VAL A 824 -13.15 -28.87 30.93
CA VAL A 824 -13.29 -30.16 30.22
C VAL A 824 -12.37 -31.24 30.81
N GLY A 825 -11.28 -30.86 31.48
CA GLY A 825 -10.29 -31.80 32.01
C GLY A 825 -9.72 -32.72 30.93
N ASP A 826 -9.30 -33.93 31.29
CA ASP A 826 -8.64 -34.89 30.38
C ASP A 826 -9.45 -35.28 29.13
N GLN A 827 -10.74 -34.93 29.08
CA GLN A 827 -11.62 -35.20 27.93
C GLN A 827 -11.26 -34.37 26.68
N TRP A 828 -10.42 -33.33 26.77
CA TRP A 828 -10.03 -32.49 25.63
C TRP A 828 -9.29 -33.25 24.53
N GLY A 829 -8.74 -34.44 24.82
CA GLY A 829 -8.18 -35.35 23.81
C GLY A 829 -9.19 -35.73 22.71
N SER A 830 -10.49 -35.66 22.99
CA SER A 830 -11.59 -35.87 22.02
C SER A 830 -11.74 -34.74 21.01
N PHE A 831 -11.21 -33.55 21.28
CA PHE A 831 -11.22 -32.42 20.33
C PHE A 831 -10.18 -32.58 19.22
N ILE A 832 -9.21 -33.49 19.36
CA ILE A 832 -8.12 -33.64 18.40
C ILE A 832 -8.55 -34.57 17.25
N GLN A 833 -9.01 -33.98 16.16
CA GLN A 833 -9.61 -34.65 15.01
C GLN A 833 -8.75 -34.50 13.74
N PRO A 834 -8.81 -35.46 12.79
CA PRO A 834 -8.31 -35.25 11.44
C PRO A 834 -9.19 -34.23 10.72
N CYS A 835 -8.58 -33.40 9.87
CA CYS A 835 -9.24 -32.38 9.09
C CYS A 835 -8.70 -32.37 7.66
N ALA A 836 -9.60 -32.45 6.68
CA ALA A 836 -9.32 -32.16 5.28
C ALA A 836 -8.98 -30.67 5.14
N TYR A 837 -7.71 -30.34 5.34
CA TYR A 837 -7.23 -28.96 5.31
C TYR A 837 -7.20 -28.46 3.87
N ARG A 838 -6.60 -29.22 2.94
CA ARG A 838 -6.60 -28.96 1.48
C ARG A 838 -6.83 -30.29 0.75
N PRO A 839 -7.23 -30.31 -0.54
CA PRO A 839 -7.28 -31.52 -1.35
C PRO A 839 -5.99 -32.33 -1.22
N PHE A 840 -6.12 -33.62 -0.91
CA PHE A 840 -5.03 -34.56 -0.60
C PHE A 840 -4.08 -34.17 0.57
N ASP A 841 -4.42 -33.21 1.42
CA ASP A 841 -3.61 -32.79 2.57
C ASP A 841 -4.47 -32.74 3.85
N VAL A 842 -4.64 -33.92 4.46
CA VAL A 842 -5.29 -34.08 5.77
C VAL A 842 -4.31 -33.73 6.88
N ARG A 843 -4.75 -32.96 7.87
CA ARG A 843 -3.96 -32.48 9.02
C ARG A 843 -4.69 -32.76 10.33
N TRP A 844 -4.02 -32.64 11.47
CA TRP A 844 -4.65 -32.69 12.79
C TRP A 844 -5.07 -31.30 13.24
N CYS A 845 -6.27 -31.15 13.81
CA CYS A 845 -6.74 -29.90 14.38
C CYS A 845 -7.43 -30.06 15.74
N CYS A 846 -7.52 -28.98 16.51
CA CYS A 846 -8.38 -28.90 17.69
C CYS A 846 -9.79 -28.45 17.29
N PHE A 847 -10.70 -29.40 17.07
CA PHE A 847 -12.11 -29.21 16.70
C PHE A 847 -12.97 -28.74 17.90
N ASP A 848 -12.65 -27.58 18.45
CA ASP A 848 -13.41 -26.91 19.50
C ASP A 848 -13.14 -25.39 19.57
N GLU A 849 -14.06 -24.67 20.22
CA GLU A 849 -13.98 -23.23 20.54
C GLU A 849 -12.75 -22.85 21.41
N VAL A 850 -12.07 -23.83 22.03
CA VAL A 850 -10.71 -23.62 22.59
C VAL A 850 -9.74 -23.06 21.54
N ALA A 851 -9.86 -23.43 20.25
CA ALA A 851 -8.93 -23.01 19.20
C ALA A 851 -9.61 -22.36 17.96
N MET A 852 -10.92 -22.49 17.80
CA MET A 852 -11.65 -22.09 16.59
C MET A 852 -12.74 -21.05 16.88
N ASP A 853 -12.83 -20.01 16.07
CA ASP A 853 -13.94 -19.05 16.13
C ASP A 853 -15.27 -19.70 15.70
N TYR A 854 -15.25 -20.57 14.69
CA TYR A 854 -16.45 -21.26 14.20
C TYR A 854 -16.17 -22.74 13.87
N PRO A 855 -16.36 -23.67 14.84
CA PRO A 855 -16.26 -25.12 14.57
C PRO A 855 -17.47 -25.69 13.81
N ARG A 856 -18.53 -24.91 13.54
CA ARG A 856 -19.68 -25.32 12.69
C ARG A 856 -20.27 -26.68 13.10
N ARG A 857 -20.39 -26.90 14.42
CA ARG A 857 -20.82 -28.18 15.02
C ARG A 857 -22.17 -28.65 14.49
N ASP A 858 -23.04 -27.73 14.07
CA ASP A 858 -24.29 -27.96 13.33
C ASP A 858 -24.15 -29.07 12.28
N ILE A 859 -23.14 -28.99 11.41
CA ILE A 859 -22.91 -29.95 10.33
C ILE A 859 -21.70 -30.84 10.59
N MET A 860 -20.61 -30.25 11.10
CA MET A 860 -19.31 -30.93 11.20
C MET A 860 -19.32 -32.13 12.16
N GLN A 861 -20.25 -32.16 13.12
CA GLN A 861 -20.45 -33.33 13.99
C GLN A 861 -20.78 -34.62 13.23
N HIS A 862 -21.40 -34.52 12.04
CA HIS A 862 -21.76 -35.67 11.22
C HIS A 862 -20.57 -36.28 10.47
N MET A 863 -19.43 -35.57 10.42
CA MET A 863 -18.15 -36.06 9.88
C MET A 863 -17.24 -36.67 10.95
N LEU A 864 -17.72 -36.79 12.20
CA LEU A 864 -17.05 -37.55 13.26
C LEU A 864 -17.47 -39.04 13.30
N LYS A 865 -18.25 -39.48 12.30
CA LYS A 865 -18.77 -40.84 12.12
C LYS A 865 -18.59 -41.26 10.64
N PRO A 866 -18.59 -42.56 10.30
CA PRO A 866 -18.35 -43.02 8.92
C PRO A 866 -19.35 -42.46 7.91
N ASN A 867 -18.93 -41.44 7.18
CA ASN A 867 -19.76 -40.60 6.32
C ASN A 867 -18.96 -40.16 5.09
N VAL A 868 -19.62 -39.53 4.12
CA VAL A 868 -18.97 -38.80 3.02
C VAL A 868 -19.73 -37.50 2.80
N ALA A 869 -19.02 -36.43 2.45
CA ALA A 869 -19.60 -35.12 2.21
C ALA A 869 -19.08 -34.49 0.93
N LEU A 870 -19.96 -33.81 0.22
CA LEU A 870 -19.64 -33.04 -0.98
C LEU A 870 -19.24 -31.63 -0.55
N CYS A 871 -17.96 -31.32 -0.66
CA CYS A 871 -17.41 -30.01 -0.37
C CYS A 871 -17.39 -29.20 -1.68
N ILE A 872 -17.99 -28.02 -1.70
CA ILE A 872 -18.25 -27.28 -2.94
C ILE A 872 -18.12 -25.76 -2.78
N GLY A 873 -17.55 -25.09 -3.78
CA GLY A 873 -17.41 -23.62 -3.82
C GLY A 873 -18.21 -22.95 -4.94
N ARG A 874 -18.24 -21.61 -4.91
CA ARG A 874 -18.49 -20.75 -6.09
C ARG A 874 -17.12 -20.36 -6.69
N ALA A 875 -17.01 -20.16 -8.01
CA ALA A 875 -15.71 -19.83 -8.63
C ALA A 875 -15.16 -18.49 -8.09
N GLY A 876 -15.93 -17.41 -8.17
CA GLY A 876 -15.70 -16.14 -7.46
C GLY A 876 -14.26 -15.60 -7.57
N GLN A 877 -13.53 -15.57 -6.45
CA GLN A 877 -12.10 -15.22 -6.38
C GLN A 877 -11.18 -16.45 -6.18
N VAL A 878 -11.75 -17.67 -6.24
CA VAL A 878 -11.04 -18.94 -6.05
C VAL A 878 -10.38 -19.39 -7.36
N VAL A 879 -11.12 -19.26 -8.46
CA VAL A 879 -10.74 -19.66 -9.82
C VAL A 879 -10.67 -18.39 -10.68
N GLY A 880 -9.56 -18.20 -11.40
CA GLY A 880 -9.41 -17.06 -12.31
C GLY A 880 -10.15 -17.28 -13.62
N ASN A 881 -10.45 -16.18 -14.35
CA ASN A 881 -11.24 -16.21 -15.59
C ASN A 881 -10.70 -17.16 -16.69
N ALA A 882 -9.43 -17.56 -16.60
CA ALA A 882 -8.74 -18.45 -17.55
C ALA A 882 -8.84 -19.96 -17.19
N THR A 883 -9.57 -20.37 -16.16
CA THR A 883 -9.71 -21.78 -15.77
C THR A 883 -11.19 -22.14 -15.54
N PRO A 884 -11.70 -23.26 -16.09
CA PRO A 884 -13.04 -23.75 -15.79
C PRO A 884 -13.25 -24.01 -14.29
N TRP A 885 -14.50 -23.96 -13.84
CA TRP A 885 -14.88 -24.21 -12.44
C TRP A 885 -14.34 -25.58 -11.96
N ASN A 886 -13.56 -25.59 -10.88
CA ASN A 886 -12.88 -26.79 -10.36
C ASN A 886 -12.96 -26.90 -8.81
N VAL A 887 -13.92 -26.22 -8.19
CA VAL A 887 -14.07 -26.14 -6.73
C VAL A 887 -15.03 -27.20 -6.18
N CYS A 888 -14.72 -28.46 -6.48
CA CYS A 888 -15.42 -29.66 -6.01
C CYS A 888 -14.46 -30.66 -5.38
N TRP A 889 -14.87 -31.27 -4.26
CA TRP A 889 -14.09 -32.26 -3.51
C TRP A 889 -15.04 -33.16 -2.69
N CYS A 890 -14.59 -34.35 -2.32
CA CYS A 890 -15.28 -35.22 -1.37
C CYS A 890 -14.44 -35.40 -0.10
N SER A 891 -15.06 -35.34 1.08
CA SER A 891 -14.39 -35.54 2.37
C SER A 891 -15.08 -36.62 3.20
N ASP A 892 -14.31 -37.39 3.96
CA ASP A 892 -14.77 -38.33 4.98
C ASP A 892 -14.46 -37.86 6.42
N SER A 893 -13.93 -36.64 6.55
CA SER A 893 -13.56 -35.95 7.78
C SER A 893 -14.03 -34.49 7.73
N ILE A 894 -13.96 -33.78 8.86
CA ILE A 894 -14.23 -32.33 8.91
C ILE A 894 -13.24 -31.57 8.03
N GLU A 895 -13.61 -30.40 7.51
CA GLU A 895 -12.83 -29.70 6.48
C GLU A 895 -12.70 -28.19 6.73
N ASP A 896 -11.53 -27.62 6.39
CA ASP A 896 -11.29 -26.17 6.53
C ASP A 896 -12.10 -25.36 5.52
N PHE A 897 -12.62 -24.20 5.96
CA PHE A 897 -13.36 -23.28 5.09
C PHE A 897 -12.62 -22.96 3.79
N ASN A 898 -11.29 -22.80 3.81
CA ASN A 898 -10.49 -22.43 2.65
C ASN A 898 -9.93 -23.65 1.88
N LEU A 899 -10.57 -24.83 1.99
CA LEU A 899 -10.24 -26.08 1.28
C LEU A 899 -9.79 -25.83 -0.17
N PHE A 900 -10.51 -24.98 -0.91
CA PHE A 900 -10.26 -24.66 -2.32
C PHE A 900 -9.38 -23.43 -2.59
N TYR A 901 -8.91 -22.73 -1.55
CA TYR A 901 -8.41 -21.33 -1.53
C TYR A 901 -9.50 -20.34 -1.08
N ARG A 902 -9.17 -19.04 -1.09
CA ARG A 902 -10.02 -17.93 -0.63
C ARG A 902 -11.34 -17.90 -1.40
N GLY A 903 -12.45 -17.99 -0.66
CA GLY A 903 -13.81 -17.89 -1.18
C GLY A 903 -14.78 -18.77 -0.38
N GLY A 904 -14.28 -19.90 0.12
CA GLY A 904 -15.00 -20.78 1.02
C GLY A 904 -15.54 -22.04 0.35
N ASN A 905 -15.57 -23.13 1.11
CA ASN A 905 -16.39 -24.30 0.80
C ASN A 905 -17.73 -24.25 1.59
N VAL A 906 -18.77 -24.78 0.98
CA VAL A 906 -19.99 -25.28 1.63
C VAL A 906 -19.91 -26.80 1.65
N ASN A 907 -20.28 -27.40 2.76
CA ASN A 907 -20.23 -28.84 2.98
C ASN A 907 -21.63 -29.45 3.03
N LEU A 908 -21.76 -30.60 2.39
CA LEU A 908 -23.02 -31.32 2.13
C LEU A 908 -22.81 -32.78 2.54
N PRO A 909 -22.91 -33.14 3.84
CA PRO A 909 -22.77 -34.52 4.27
C PRO A 909 -23.91 -35.37 3.71
N LEU A 910 -23.63 -36.58 3.26
CA LEU A 910 -24.66 -37.48 2.73
C LEU A 910 -25.59 -38.00 3.83
N TYR A 911 -25.07 -38.12 5.07
CA TYR A 911 -25.86 -38.51 6.24
C TYR A 911 -25.77 -37.49 7.37
N THR A 912 -26.90 -37.30 8.04
CA THR A 912 -26.95 -36.70 9.38
C THR A 912 -27.11 -37.81 10.42
N TYR A 913 -26.80 -37.48 11.67
CA TYR A 913 -26.89 -38.39 12.81
C TYR A 913 -27.55 -37.68 13.97
N ASP A 914 -28.57 -38.31 14.56
CA ASP A 914 -29.19 -37.80 15.77
C ASP A 914 -28.13 -37.62 16.87
N SER A 915 -27.89 -36.38 17.27
CA SER A 915 -27.12 -36.05 18.48
C SER A 915 -27.97 -36.45 19.70
N GLY A 916 -27.42 -37.25 20.61
CA GLY A 916 -28.15 -37.80 21.76
C GLY A 916 -28.70 -36.74 22.72
N GLY A 917 -29.89 -36.23 22.42
CA GLY A 917 -30.63 -35.25 23.20
C GLY A 917 -32.07 -35.73 23.43
N ALA A 918 -32.49 -35.78 24.69
CA ALA A 918 -33.69 -36.50 25.09
C ALA A 918 -35.00 -35.71 24.93
N THR A 919 -35.53 -35.55 23.70
CA THR A 919 -36.94 -35.18 23.44
C THR A 919 -37.43 -35.43 21.99
N ALA A 920 -37.62 -36.69 21.58
CA ALA A 920 -38.61 -37.07 20.55
C ALA A 920 -38.85 -38.59 20.55
N SER A 921 -40.10 -39.04 20.36
CA SER A 921 -40.44 -40.46 20.36
C SER A 921 -40.05 -41.16 19.05
N GLY A 922 -38.92 -41.88 19.05
CA GLY A 922 -38.48 -42.78 17.98
C GLY A 922 -37.77 -44.00 18.59
N SER A 923 -38.08 -45.20 18.09
CA SER A 923 -37.68 -46.47 18.74
C SER A 923 -36.15 -46.65 18.82
N LEU A 924 -35.63 -46.76 20.05
CA LEU A 924 -34.30 -47.31 20.31
C LEU A 924 -34.29 -48.80 19.94
N LEU A 925 -33.52 -49.16 18.92
CA LEU A 925 -33.25 -50.56 18.55
C LEU A 925 -31.86 -50.96 19.05
N ILE A 926 -31.84 -51.67 20.16
CA ILE A 926 -30.63 -52.30 20.73
C ILE A 926 -30.34 -53.58 19.94
N ASP A 927 -29.10 -53.75 19.48
CA ASP A 927 -28.66 -55.02 18.90
C ASP A 927 -28.10 -55.99 19.96
N ALA A 928 -27.89 -57.25 19.59
CA ALA A 928 -27.41 -58.30 20.50
C ALA A 928 -25.98 -58.06 21.06
N ALA A 929 -25.32 -56.97 20.69
CA ALA A 929 -24.02 -56.55 21.23
C ALA A 929 -24.13 -55.35 22.20
N GLY A 930 -25.33 -54.77 22.39
CA GLY A 930 -25.59 -53.76 23.44
C GLY A 930 -25.03 -52.36 23.15
N SER A 931 -24.86 -51.97 21.88
CA SER A 931 -24.32 -50.66 21.50
C SER A 931 -25.40 -49.63 21.15
N GLU A 932 -25.22 -48.36 21.55
CA GLU A 932 -26.12 -47.27 21.19
C GLU A 932 -25.94 -46.84 19.73
N LYS A 933 -26.84 -47.30 18.85
CA LYS A 933 -26.92 -46.80 17.47
C LYS A 933 -27.64 -45.45 17.41
N ALA A 934 -26.87 -44.37 17.33
CA ALA A 934 -27.38 -43.08 16.86
C ALA A 934 -27.95 -43.23 15.44
N THR A 935 -29.19 -42.77 15.22
CA THR A 935 -29.90 -42.95 13.94
C THR A 935 -29.18 -42.21 12.81
N ARG A 936 -28.67 -42.96 11.83
CA ARG A 936 -28.13 -42.45 10.56
C ARG A 936 -29.31 -42.12 9.63
N ARG A 937 -29.47 -40.86 9.23
CA ARG A 937 -30.53 -40.39 8.32
C ARG A 937 -29.91 -39.86 7.03
N SER A 938 -30.54 -40.08 5.88
CA SER A 938 -30.10 -39.47 4.62
C SER A 938 -30.36 -37.97 4.66
N ASN A 939 -29.39 -37.17 4.21
CA ASN A 939 -29.51 -35.71 4.11
C ASN A 939 -30.13 -35.24 2.78
N LEU A 940 -30.51 -36.16 1.89
CA LEU A 940 -31.10 -35.83 0.60
C LEU A 940 -32.48 -35.17 0.76
N SER A 941 -32.73 -34.11 0.00
CA SER A 941 -33.98 -33.35 0.03
C SER A 941 -35.13 -34.09 -0.67
N PRO A 942 -36.40 -33.70 -0.44
CA PRO A 942 -37.54 -34.25 -1.18
C PRO A 942 -37.42 -34.10 -2.71
N GLU A 943 -36.66 -33.11 -3.20
CA GLU A 943 -36.38 -32.94 -4.64
C GLU A 943 -35.38 -34.00 -5.13
N ALA A 944 -34.29 -34.24 -4.39
CA ALA A 944 -33.36 -35.33 -4.68
C ALA A 944 -34.04 -36.71 -4.61
N TRP A 945 -34.89 -36.93 -3.60
CA TRP A 945 -35.69 -38.15 -3.50
C TRP A 945 -36.70 -38.30 -4.63
N LYS A 946 -37.32 -37.22 -5.10
CA LYS A 946 -38.18 -37.25 -6.28
C LYS A 946 -37.40 -37.65 -7.52
N ILE A 947 -36.20 -37.09 -7.73
CA ILE A 947 -35.33 -37.46 -8.86
C ILE A 947 -34.95 -38.94 -8.79
N ILE A 948 -34.69 -39.47 -7.59
CA ILE A 948 -34.46 -40.91 -7.35
C ILE A 948 -35.70 -41.76 -7.71
N THR A 949 -36.91 -41.34 -7.35
CA THR A 949 -38.14 -42.13 -7.61
C THR A 949 -38.65 -42.03 -9.05
N ASP A 950 -38.51 -40.86 -9.69
CA ASP A 950 -38.95 -40.62 -11.06
C ASP A 950 -38.07 -41.35 -12.11
N PHE A 951 -36.95 -41.94 -11.67
CA PHE A 951 -35.94 -42.60 -12.50
C PHE A 951 -36.10 -44.12 -12.67
N THR A 952 -36.60 -44.83 -11.66
CA THR A 952 -36.44 -46.30 -11.60
C THR A 952 -37.50 -47.03 -10.78
N ASP A 953 -37.96 -48.17 -11.28
CA ASP A 953 -38.69 -49.22 -10.53
C ASP A 953 -37.82 -49.96 -9.47
N VAL A 954 -36.66 -49.40 -9.13
CA VAL A 954 -35.60 -50.00 -8.31
C VAL A 954 -35.14 -48.98 -7.28
N SER A 955 -34.82 -49.42 -6.06
CA SER A 955 -34.28 -48.51 -5.04
C SER A 955 -32.82 -48.16 -5.33
N VAL A 956 -32.58 -47.00 -5.95
CA VAL A 956 -31.25 -46.37 -6.00
C VAL A 956 -30.82 -45.97 -4.59
N LEU A 957 -29.56 -46.21 -4.23
CA LEU A 957 -29.01 -45.87 -2.91
C LEU A 957 -28.55 -44.40 -2.86
N PRO A 958 -28.60 -43.73 -1.69
CA PRO A 958 -28.10 -42.35 -1.58
C PRO A 958 -26.61 -42.24 -1.92
N GLU A 959 -25.81 -43.26 -1.63
CA GLU A 959 -24.41 -43.35 -2.06
C GLU A 959 -24.26 -43.28 -3.60
N GLN A 960 -25.14 -43.94 -4.35
CA GLN A 960 -25.11 -43.92 -5.83
C GLN A 960 -25.55 -42.54 -6.38
N PHE A 961 -26.57 -41.93 -5.78
CA PHE A 961 -26.99 -40.57 -6.15
C PHE A 961 -25.88 -39.54 -5.88
N PHE A 962 -25.21 -39.64 -4.73
CA PHE A 962 -24.07 -38.80 -4.38
C PHE A 962 -22.91 -38.99 -5.37
N ALA A 963 -22.59 -40.23 -5.73
CA ALA A 963 -21.55 -40.54 -6.70
C ALA A 963 -21.87 -40.01 -8.11
N TYR A 964 -23.12 -40.13 -8.58
CA TYR A 964 -23.57 -39.51 -9.84
C TYR A 964 -23.37 -37.98 -9.83
N VAL A 965 -23.82 -37.31 -8.76
CA VAL A 965 -23.61 -35.85 -8.60
C VAL A 965 -22.11 -35.52 -8.62
N TYR A 966 -21.27 -36.33 -7.99
CA TYR A 966 -19.83 -36.14 -7.98
C TYR A 966 -19.18 -36.31 -9.36
N ALA A 967 -19.60 -37.31 -10.15
CA ALA A 967 -19.14 -37.52 -11.52
C ALA A 967 -19.44 -36.31 -12.42
N ILE A 968 -20.69 -35.83 -12.40
CA ILE A 968 -21.11 -34.64 -13.17
C ILE A 968 -20.31 -33.40 -12.76
N LEU A 969 -20.06 -33.21 -11.46
CA LEU A 969 -19.22 -32.10 -10.97
C LEU A 969 -17.71 -32.27 -11.28
N CYS A 970 -17.27 -33.47 -11.64
CA CYS A 970 -15.89 -33.76 -12.04
C CYS A 970 -15.64 -33.65 -13.55
N SER A 971 -16.68 -33.80 -14.39
CA SER A 971 -16.66 -33.67 -15.85
C SER A 971 -16.04 -32.34 -16.34
N PRO A 972 -14.91 -32.35 -17.06
CA PRO A 972 -14.39 -31.19 -17.77
C PRO A 972 -15.40 -30.61 -18.77
N ALA A 973 -16.04 -31.45 -19.60
CA ALA A 973 -17.00 -30.99 -20.61
C ALA A 973 -18.20 -30.23 -20.02
N TYR A 974 -18.71 -30.64 -18.85
CA TYR A 974 -19.74 -29.88 -18.13
C TYR A 974 -19.21 -28.52 -17.64
N ARG A 975 -18.02 -28.51 -17.02
CA ARG A 975 -17.39 -27.31 -16.44
C ARG A 975 -17.07 -26.25 -17.49
N GLU A 976 -16.67 -26.67 -18.69
CA GLU A 976 -16.39 -25.79 -19.82
C GLU A 976 -17.68 -25.27 -20.46
N ARG A 977 -18.62 -26.16 -20.81
CA ARG A 977 -19.87 -25.78 -21.49
C ARG A 977 -20.74 -24.83 -20.67
N TYR A 978 -20.76 -24.97 -19.34
CA TYR A 978 -21.56 -24.12 -18.44
C TYR A 978 -20.70 -23.11 -17.65
N ALA A 979 -19.47 -22.84 -18.10
CA ALA A 979 -18.50 -22.00 -17.40
C ALA A 979 -19.06 -20.64 -16.97
N GLU A 980 -19.85 -19.96 -17.82
CA GLU A 980 -20.42 -18.64 -17.52
C GLU A 980 -21.30 -18.64 -16.25
N PHE A 981 -22.20 -19.63 -16.12
CA PHE A 981 -23.08 -19.75 -14.96
C PHE A 981 -22.30 -20.20 -13.71
N LEU A 982 -21.27 -21.02 -13.91
CA LEU A 982 -20.41 -21.54 -12.85
C LEU A 982 -19.44 -20.48 -12.27
N LYS A 983 -19.18 -19.37 -12.99
CA LYS A 983 -18.40 -18.24 -12.46
C LYS A 983 -19.04 -17.61 -11.20
N SER A 984 -20.37 -17.49 -11.21
CA SER A 984 -21.11 -16.59 -10.31
C SER A 984 -21.90 -17.30 -9.19
N ASP A 985 -22.45 -18.50 -9.43
CA ASP A 985 -23.25 -19.25 -8.46
C ASP A 985 -22.78 -20.72 -8.31
N PHE A 986 -23.46 -21.50 -7.47
CA PHE A 986 -23.23 -22.93 -7.34
C PHE A 986 -23.78 -23.71 -8.56
N PRO A 987 -23.18 -24.87 -8.90
CA PRO A 987 -23.62 -25.72 -10.00
C PRO A 987 -25.10 -26.13 -9.96
N ARG A 988 -25.68 -26.34 -11.15
CA ARG A 988 -26.97 -27.02 -11.34
C ARG A 988 -26.77 -28.37 -12.04
N ILE A 989 -27.35 -29.43 -11.50
CA ILE A 989 -27.00 -30.81 -11.89
C ILE A 989 -27.93 -31.35 -12.98
N PRO A 990 -27.44 -31.64 -14.21
CA PRO A 990 -28.19 -32.41 -15.20
C PRO A 990 -28.42 -33.86 -14.76
N PHE A 991 -29.61 -34.38 -15.02
CA PHE A 991 -30.02 -35.76 -14.74
C PHE A 991 -30.51 -36.43 -16.03
N THR A 992 -29.82 -37.49 -16.46
CA THR A 992 -30.15 -38.25 -17.69
C THR A 992 -31.33 -39.19 -17.49
N LYS A 993 -32.31 -39.17 -18.41
CA LYS A 993 -33.44 -40.12 -18.37
C LYS A 993 -33.04 -41.58 -18.61
N ASP A 994 -31.80 -41.85 -19.03
CA ASP A 994 -31.31 -43.22 -19.21
C ASP A 994 -30.71 -43.81 -17.93
N ARG A 995 -31.28 -44.94 -17.50
CA ARG A 995 -30.90 -45.66 -16.28
C ARG A 995 -29.48 -46.21 -16.32
N ASP A 996 -29.07 -46.79 -17.44
CA ASP A 996 -27.79 -47.49 -17.51
C ASP A 996 -26.63 -46.48 -17.59
N THR A 997 -26.84 -45.34 -18.26
CA THR A 997 -25.96 -44.17 -18.20
C THR A 997 -25.89 -43.58 -16.79
N PHE A 998 -27.01 -43.44 -16.07
CA PHE A 998 -27.00 -42.97 -14.67
C PHE A 998 -26.17 -43.91 -13.78
N LEU A 999 -26.39 -45.23 -13.86
CA LEU A 999 -25.66 -46.22 -13.07
C LEU A 999 -24.17 -46.26 -13.43
N LYS A 1000 -23.81 -46.12 -14.72
CA LYS A 1000 -22.41 -46.03 -15.14
C LYS A 1000 -21.72 -44.76 -14.63
N LEU A 1001 -22.41 -43.62 -14.65
CA LEU A 1001 -21.88 -42.36 -14.10
C LEU A 1001 -21.79 -42.38 -12.57
N ALA A 1002 -22.70 -43.08 -11.88
CA ALA A 1002 -22.58 -43.34 -10.45
C ALA A 1002 -21.36 -44.22 -10.12
N ASP A 1003 -21.08 -45.27 -10.92
CA ASP A 1003 -19.91 -46.14 -10.73
C ASP A 1003 -18.59 -45.38 -10.93
N LEU A 1004 -18.44 -44.67 -12.06
CA LEU A 1004 -17.29 -43.80 -12.33
C LEU A 1004 -17.13 -42.70 -11.27
N GLY A 1005 -18.24 -42.17 -10.75
CA GLY A 1005 -18.24 -41.23 -9.62
C GLY A 1005 -17.74 -41.84 -8.31
N GLN A 1006 -18.07 -43.11 -8.05
CA GLN A 1006 -17.58 -43.84 -6.87
C GLN A 1006 -16.08 -44.13 -6.98
N GLN A 1007 -15.60 -44.52 -8.17
CA GLN A 1007 -14.16 -44.67 -8.45
C GLN A 1007 -13.39 -43.37 -8.16
N LEU A 1008 -13.92 -42.20 -8.60
CA LEU A 1008 -13.34 -40.90 -8.26
C LEU A 1008 -13.36 -40.61 -6.75
N ILE A 1009 -14.44 -40.95 -6.04
CA ILE A 1009 -14.52 -40.78 -4.58
C ILE A 1009 -13.43 -41.61 -3.88
N ASP A 1010 -13.25 -42.87 -4.26
CA ASP A 1010 -12.25 -43.73 -3.62
C ASP A 1010 -10.81 -43.39 -4.04
N LEU A 1011 -10.55 -42.84 -5.23
CA LEU A 1011 -9.26 -42.24 -5.56
C LEU A 1011 -8.96 -41.00 -4.70
N HIS A 1012 -9.91 -40.07 -4.61
CA HIS A 1012 -9.73 -38.80 -3.89
C HIS A 1012 -9.66 -38.97 -2.37
N LEU A 1013 -10.34 -39.99 -1.80
CA LEU A 1013 -10.26 -40.37 -0.39
C LEU A 1013 -9.10 -41.34 -0.08
N MET A 1014 -8.19 -41.63 -1.02
CA MET A 1014 -7.03 -42.52 -0.83
C MET A 1014 -7.38 -43.97 -0.49
N ARG A 1015 -8.50 -44.48 -1.04
CA ARG A 1015 -9.06 -45.82 -0.82
C ARG A 1015 -8.94 -46.77 -2.01
N SER A 1016 -8.78 -46.28 -3.24
CA SER A 1016 -8.73 -47.16 -4.42
C SER A 1016 -7.50 -48.09 -4.40
N PRO A 1017 -7.65 -49.40 -4.72
CA PRO A 1017 -6.54 -50.33 -4.93
C PRO A 1017 -5.52 -49.90 -5.99
N ASP A 1018 -5.91 -49.05 -6.96
CA ASP A 1018 -4.99 -48.57 -8.02
C ASP A 1018 -3.78 -47.82 -7.43
N LEU A 1019 -3.97 -47.22 -6.25
CA LEU A 1019 -2.96 -46.49 -5.50
C LEU A 1019 -1.90 -47.40 -4.84
N ASP A 1020 -2.05 -48.73 -4.89
CA ASP A 1020 -1.04 -49.67 -4.41
C ASP A 1020 0.15 -49.81 -5.38
N ASN A 1021 0.01 -49.40 -6.65
CA ASN A 1021 1.06 -49.44 -7.67
C ASN A 1021 1.39 -48.04 -8.22
N PRO A 1022 1.95 -47.12 -7.42
CA PRO A 1022 2.07 -45.72 -7.80
C PRO A 1022 3.00 -45.49 -9.00
N ILE A 1023 2.57 -44.61 -9.91
CA ILE A 1023 3.34 -44.26 -11.13
C ILE A 1023 4.59 -43.43 -10.80
N SER A 1024 4.52 -42.62 -9.73
CA SER A 1024 5.62 -41.79 -9.26
C SER A 1024 6.50 -42.54 -8.26
N ARG A 1025 7.80 -42.23 -8.27
CA ARG A 1025 8.81 -42.91 -7.45
C ARG A 1025 9.70 -41.89 -6.77
N PHE A 1026 9.91 -42.03 -5.46
CA PHE A 1026 10.91 -41.23 -4.76
C PHE A 1026 12.31 -41.80 -4.98
N CYS A 1027 13.18 -41.00 -5.58
CA CYS A 1027 14.48 -41.40 -6.10
C CYS A 1027 15.62 -40.57 -5.50
N GLY A 1028 16.83 -41.14 -5.51
CA GLY A 1028 18.05 -40.48 -5.02
C GLY A 1028 18.53 -41.00 -3.66
N LYS A 1029 19.42 -40.24 -3.01
CA LYS A 1029 19.97 -40.55 -1.67
C LYS A 1029 20.11 -39.27 -0.85
N GLY A 1030 19.53 -39.25 0.34
CA GLY A 1030 19.57 -38.14 1.27
C GLY A 1030 18.65 -38.39 2.47
N ASP A 1031 18.42 -37.36 3.27
CA ASP A 1031 17.63 -37.38 4.51
C ASP A 1031 16.13 -37.09 4.32
N GLY A 1032 15.70 -36.74 3.10
CA GLY A 1032 14.33 -36.34 2.79
C GLY A 1032 14.01 -34.87 3.09
N ALA A 1033 15.01 -34.01 3.37
CA ALA A 1033 14.79 -32.59 3.61
C ALA A 1033 14.23 -31.88 2.36
N VAL A 1034 13.12 -31.13 2.54
CA VAL A 1034 12.51 -30.29 1.50
C VAL A 1034 13.12 -28.88 1.57
N VAL A 1035 14.22 -28.69 0.84
CA VAL A 1035 14.96 -27.41 0.81
C VAL A 1035 14.40 -26.48 -0.26
N LYS A 1036 14.21 -27.01 -1.48
CA LYS A 1036 13.77 -26.24 -2.65
C LYS A 1036 13.00 -27.17 -3.60
N VAL A 1037 11.74 -26.82 -3.85
CA VAL A 1037 10.86 -27.58 -4.76
C VAL A 1037 11.04 -27.06 -6.19
N GLU A 1038 11.61 -27.87 -7.06
CA GLU A 1038 11.85 -27.53 -8.48
C GLU A 1038 11.29 -28.63 -9.39
N TYR A 1039 10.76 -28.24 -10.56
CA TYR A 1039 10.20 -29.16 -11.54
C TYR A 1039 10.99 -29.09 -12.85
N ASP A 1040 11.50 -30.24 -13.29
CA ASP A 1040 12.16 -30.47 -14.56
C ASP A 1040 11.14 -31.14 -15.50
N ALA A 1041 10.57 -30.36 -16.42
CA ALA A 1041 9.52 -30.80 -17.33
C ALA A 1041 10.02 -31.76 -18.42
N ASP A 1042 11.29 -31.64 -18.83
CA ASP A 1042 11.91 -32.50 -19.84
C ASP A 1042 12.18 -33.92 -19.30
N ARG A 1043 12.35 -34.05 -17.98
CA ARG A 1043 12.55 -35.33 -17.28
C ARG A 1043 11.32 -35.84 -16.52
N GLY A 1044 10.33 -34.98 -16.27
CA GLY A 1044 9.20 -35.28 -15.40
C GLY A 1044 9.59 -35.43 -13.92
N HIS A 1045 10.66 -34.76 -13.47
CA HIS A 1045 11.18 -34.86 -12.10
C HIS A 1045 10.72 -33.68 -11.23
N VAL A 1046 10.22 -33.95 -10.02
CA VAL A 1046 10.02 -32.94 -8.96
C VAL A 1046 11.11 -33.10 -7.90
N SER A 1047 12.14 -32.25 -7.93
CA SER A 1047 13.22 -32.24 -6.93
C SER A 1047 12.76 -31.57 -5.64
N ILE A 1048 13.17 -32.12 -4.48
CA ILE A 1048 12.98 -31.48 -3.15
C ILE A 1048 14.28 -30.92 -2.56
N ASN A 1049 15.41 -31.46 -3.01
CA ASN A 1049 16.77 -31.04 -2.70
C ASN A 1049 17.70 -31.52 -3.85
N PRO A 1050 18.99 -31.14 -3.89
CA PRO A 1050 19.89 -31.48 -5.01
C PRO A 1050 20.17 -32.98 -5.23
N THR A 1051 19.73 -33.85 -4.32
CA THR A 1051 20.05 -35.29 -4.33
C THR A 1051 18.83 -36.21 -4.31
N GLN A 1052 17.61 -35.67 -4.17
CA GLN A 1052 16.37 -36.43 -4.06
C GLN A 1052 15.20 -35.75 -4.80
N TYR A 1053 14.44 -36.57 -5.52
CA TYR A 1053 13.35 -36.13 -6.39
C TYR A 1053 12.26 -37.19 -6.52
N PHE A 1054 11.06 -36.78 -6.91
CA PHE A 1054 10.01 -37.67 -7.40
C PHE A 1054 10.08 -37.77 -8.92
N ASP A 1055 10.18 -38.99 -9.44
CA ASP A 1055 10.11 -39.35 -10.86
C ASP A 1055 8.65 -39.54 -11.30
N GLY A 1056 8.38 -39.57 -12.61
CA GLY A 1056 7.08 -39.91 -13.20
C GLY A 1056 6.00 -38.81 -13.16
N VAL A 1057 6.37 -37.54 -12.99
CA VAL A 1057 5.43 -36.42 -12.92
C VAL A 1057 5.35 -35.68 -14.27
N THR A 1058 4.29 -35.91 -15.05
CA THR A 1058 4.09 -35.21 -16.34
C THR A 1058 3.73 -33.73 -16.15
N PRO A 1059 3.89 -32.88 -17.18
CA PRO A 1059 3.54 -31.46 -17.08
C PRO A 1059 2.06 -31.23 -16.72
N ASP A 1060 1.15 -32.06 -17.21
CA ASP A 1060 -0.28 -31.97 -16.91
C ASP A 1060 -0.56 -32.29 -15.43
N LEU A 1061 0.05 -33.37 -14.90
CA LEU A 1061 -0.05 -33.73 -13.48
C LEU A 1061 0.55 -32.66 -12.58
N TRP A 1062 1.69 -32.09 -12.96
CA TRP A 1062 2.32 -30.98 -12.22
C TRP A 1062 1.43 -29.74 -12.18
N ASN A 1063 0.78 -29.40 -13.30
CA ASN A 1063 -0.06 -28.21 -13.43
C ASN A 1063 -1.51 -28.39 -12.93
N TYR A 1064 -1.93 -29.63 -12.64
CA TYR A 1064 -3.30 -29.96 -12.22
C TYR A 1064 -3.74 -29.16 -10.98
N GLN A 1065 -4.94 -28.58 -11.07
CA GLN A 1065 -5.47 -27.64 -10.08
C GLN A 1065 -6.85 -28.05 -9.56
N ILE A 1066 -7.02 -27.97 -8.23
CA ILE A 1066 -8.30 -28.11 -7.53
C ILE A 1066 -8.53 -26.82 -6.75
N GLY A 1067 -9.58 -26.09 -7.10
CA GLY A 1067 -9.68 -24.66 -6.80
C GLY A 1067 -8.43 -23.89 -7.26
N GLY A 1068 -7.96 -22.96 -6.43
CA GLY A 1068 -6.78 -22.13 -6.70
C GLY A 1068 -5.42 -22.81 -6.46
N TYR A 1069 -5.40 -24.10 -6.08
CA TYR A 1069 -4.19 -24.84 -5.68
C TYR A 1069 -3.69 -25.81 -6.77
N GLN A 1070 -2.45 -25.58 -7.23
CA GLN A 1070 -1.66 -26.54 -7.96
C GLN A 1070 -1.21 -27.65 -6.98
N VAL A 1071 -1.87 -28.81 -7.03
CA VAL A 1071 -1.90 -29.81 -5.94
C VAL A 1071 -0.49 -30.26 -5.56
N LEU A 1072 0.25 -30.82 -6.53
CA LEU A 1072 1.58 -31.39 -6.34
C LEU A 1072 2.61 -30.37 -5.87
N SER A 1073 2.49 -29.11 -6.30
CA SER A 1073 3.39 -28.03 -5.90
C SER A 1073 3.08 -27.50 -4.49
N LYS A 1074 1.80 -27.38 -4.14
CA LYS A 1074 1.34 -26.85 -2.84
C LYS A 1074 1.71 -27.79 -1.69
N TRP A 1075 1.51 -29.09 -1.87
CA TRP A 1075 1.72 -30.11 -0.83
C TRP A 1075 3.18 -30.17 -0.34
N LEU A 1076 4.15 -30.04 -1.26
CA LEU A 1076 5.58 -29.97 -0.94
C LEU A 1076 6.00 -28.60 -0.38
N LYS A 1077 5.47 -27.49 -0.93
CA LYS A 1077 5.79 -26.13 -0.44
C LYS A 1077 5.38 -25.93 1.03
N ASP A 1078 4.26 -26.54 1.46
CA ASP A 1078 3.82 -26.54 2.86
C ASP A 1078 4.66 -27.43 3.78
N ARG A 1079 5.57 -28.24 3.21
CA ARG A 1079 6.54 -29.09 3.93
C ARG A 1079 7.98 -28.61 3.76
N LYS A 1080 8.21 -27.40 3.20
CA LYS A 1080 9.53 -26.77 3.14
C LYS A 1080 10.15 -26.70 4.55
N ASP A 1081 11.46 -26.89 4.63
CA ASP A 1081 12.25 -26.89 5.87
C ASP A 1081 11.84 -28.00 6.87
N ARG A 1082 11.09 -29.02 6.39
CA ARG A 1082 10.84 -30.31 7.07
C ARG A 1082 11.49 -31.46 6.29
N PHE A 1083 11.60 -32.61 6.96
CA PHE A 1083 11.97 -33.89 6.37
C PHE A 1083 10.69 -34.66 6.00
N LEU A 1084 10.67 -35.29 4.82
CA LEU A 1084 9.60 -36.21 4.44
C LEU A 1084 9.84 -37.59 5.08
N THR A 1085 8.83 -38.13 5.75
CA THR A 1085 8.85 -39.52 6.21
C THR A 1085 8.61 -40.50 5.07
N SER A 1086 8.85 -41.81 5.27
CA SER A 1086 8.44 -42.82 4.30
C SER A 1086 6.95 -42.74 3.96
N ALA A 1087 6.10 -42.44 4.96
CA ALA A 1087 4.66 -42.25 4.76
C ALA A 1087 4.35 -41.01 3.91
N ASP A 1088 5.05 -39.88 4.11
CA ASP A 1088 4.94 -38.69 3.25
C ASP A 1088 5.31 -39.03 1.79
N THR A 1089 6.40 -39.77 1.56
CA THR A 1089 6.84 -40.11 0.19
C THR A 1089 5.89 -41.08 -0.51
N ILE A 1090 5.31 -42.04 0.21
CA ILE A 1090 4.29 -42.96 -0.31
C ILE A 1090 3.00 -42.17 -0.61
N HIS A 1091 2.54 -41.33 0.32
CA HIS A 1091 1.35 -40.48 0.13
C HIS A 1091 1.50 -39.59 -1.09
N TYR A 1092 2.61 -38.87 -1.24
CA TYR A 1092 2.83 -38.01 -2.41
C TYR A 1092 2.82 -38.81 -3.72
N SER A 1093 3.47 -39.98 -3.75
CA SER A 1093 3.49 -40.87 -4.92
C SER A 1093 2.08 -41.37 -5.28
N ARG A 1094 1.22 -41.61 -4.27
CA ARG A 1094 -0.20 -41.90 -4.46
C ARG A 1094 -1.00 -40.70 -4.95
N VAL A 1095 -0.70 -39.46 -4.52
CA VAL A 1095 -1.36 -38.25 -5.05
C VAL A 1095 -1.07 -38.08 -6.54
N VAL A 1096 0.17 -38.26 -6.99
CA VAL A 1096 0.50 -38.23 -8.44
C VAL A 1096 -0.31 -39.26 -9.22
N THR A 1097 -0.48 -40.47 -8.65
CA THR A 1097 -1.23 -41.57 -9.26
C THR A 1097 -2.73 -41.29 -9.29
N ALA A 1098 -3.32 -40.81 -8.19
CA ALA A 1098 -4.73 -40.44 -8.10
C ALA A 1098 -5.09 -39.36 -9.14
N LEU A 1099 -4.24 -38.35 -9.33
CA LEU A 1099 -4.45 -37.31 -10.34
C LEU A 1099 -4.40 -37.85 -11.78
N ALA A 1100 -3.61 -38.89 -12.05
CA ALA A 1100 -3.55 -39.56 -13.35
C ALA A 1100 -4.83 -40.35 -13.63
N GLU A 1101 -5.27 -41.20 -12.70
CA GLU A 1101 -6.49 -42.00 -12.88
C GLU A 1101 -7.76 -41.14 -12.85
N THR A 1102 -7.81 -40.07 -12.05
CA THR A 1102 -8.87 -39.05 -12.16
C THR A 1102 -8.93 -38.46 -13.58
N SER A 1103 -7.77 -38.23 -14.22
CA SER A 1103 -7.70 -37.75 -15.61
C SER A 1103 -8.03 -38.83 -16.65
N VAL A 1104 -8.09 -40.12 -16.29
CA VAL A 1104 -8.66 -41.20 -17.12
C VAL A 1104 -10.18 -41.20 -16.96
N ILE A 1105 -10.68 -41.33 -15.72
CA ILE A 1105 -12.10 -41.44 -15.41
C ILE A 1105 -12.88 -40.18 -15.84
N GLN A 1106 -12.29 -38.98 -15.76
CA GLN A 1106 -12.91 -37.77 -16.30
C GLN A 1106 -13.20 -37.85 -17.81
N ARG A 1107 -12.34 -38.50 -18.60
CA ARG A 1107 -12.57 -38.69 -20.04
C ARG A 1107 -13.62 -39.76 -20.31
N GLU A 1108 -13.70 -40.79 -19.46
CA GLU A 1108 -14.79 -41.78 -19.54
C GLU A 1108 -16.14 -41.19 -19.13
N ILE A 1109 -16.18 -40.37 -18.08
CA ILE A 1109 -17.34 -39.57 -17.69
C ILE A 1109 -17.75 -38.69 -18.86
N ASP A 1110 -16.86 -37.86 -19.41
CA ASP A 1110 -17.21 -36.96 -20.52
C ASP A 1110 -17.73 -37.74 -21.74
N GLY A 1111 -17.11 -38.87 -22.10
CA GLY A 1111 -17.56 -39.74 -23.18
C GLY A 1111 -18.92 -40.42 -22.95
N CYS A 1112 -19.35 -40.58 -21.69
CA CYS A 1112 -20.68 -41.08 -21.33
C CYS A 1112 -21.69 -39.95 -21.08
N ALA A 1113 -21.22 -38.77 -20.69
CA ALA A 1113 -22.02 -37.69 -20.13
C ALA A 1113 -22.25 -36.52 -21.08
N LEU A 1114 -21.53 -36.40 -22.20
CA LEU A 1114 -21.62 -35.42 -23.32
C LEU A 1114 -22.76 -34.38 -23.23
N PHE A 1115 -22.73 -33.55 -22.17
CA PHE A 1115 -23.79 -32.61 -21.75
C PHE A 1115 -25.25 -33.12 -21.83
N LEU A 1116 -25.43 -34.44 -21.76
CA LEU A 1116 -26.64 -35.28 -21.78
C LEU A 1116 -27.95 -34.61 -22.23
N GLY A 1117 -28.14 -34.62 -23.54
CA GLY A 1117 -29.45 -34.66 -24.16
C GLY A 1117 -29.38 -35.29 -25.55
N ASN A 1118 -30.12 -36.38 -25.78
CA ASN A 1118 -30.72 -36.60 -27.09
C ASN A 1118 -32.04 -35.82 -27.13
N VAL A 1119 -32.34 -35.24 -28.28
CA VAL A 1119 -33.66 -34.69 -28.58
C VAL A 1119 -34.54 -35.82 -29.11
N ASP A 1120 -35.69 -36.00 -28.47
CA ASP A 1120 -36.97 -36.40 -29.07
C ASP A 1120 -38.08 -35.62 -28.33
#